data_AF-A0A2U1MQR1-F1
#
_entry.id   AF-A0A2U1MQR1-F1
#
_cell.length_a   1.000
_cell.length_b   1.000
_cell.length_c   1.000
_cell.angle_alpha   90.00
_cell.angle_beta   90.00
_cell.angle_gamma   90.00
#
_symmetry.space_group_name_H-M   'P 1'
#
loop_
_entity.id
_entity.type
_entity.pdbx_description
1 polymer ?
#
loop_
_entity_poly.entity_id
_entity_poly.type
_entity_poly.pdbx_seq_one_letter_code
_entity_poly.pdbx_strand_id
1 'polypeptide(L)'
;MEIYKFILLSISMVMILGIVESFDYHEKELESEEGLKRMYDRWRTHHKVEQKNDDRFNVFKYNVRHVHNSNMMNKPYTLKVNKFADMTNHEFRKNYAGSKISHYRALKGARKPNLPFKYANAVNLPPSVDWRTCNAVTPPKNQGKCGSCWAFSTVVAVEGINAIKTGQLLSLSEQHLIDCNNVSNNACDGGFMEPAFNFLMHHRGLATEQNYPYTCQKGICDPAKSFDYHEKELESEEGLKRMYDRWRTHHKVEQKNDDRFNVFKYNVRHVHNSNMMNKPYTLKVNKFADMTNHEFRKNYAGSKISHYRALKGARKPNLPFKYANAVNLPPSVDWRTCNAVTPPKNQGKCGSCWAFSTVVAVEGINAIKTGQLLSLSEQHLIDCNNVSNNACDGGFMEPAFNFLMHHRGLATEQNYPYTCQKGICDPAKIGNQVVTIDGFEDVPECDEVALMKAVAHQPVSVAMDANGHDIQFYSKGVFTGVCTTDVNHGVAIVGYGQTPEGMKYWIVKNSWGPEWGENGFVRIQKDVQDKKGLCGVALEPSYPIKESSNQVVTIDGFEDVPECDEVALMKAVAHQPVSVAMDANGHDIQFYSKGVFTGVCTTDVNHGVAIVGYGQTPEGMKYWIVKNSWGPEWGENGFVRIQKDVQDKKGLCGVALEPSYPIKESKDEVCHTPPEDTFPVFQPKNEPINTPPVVEHQPNPFGLTEDELRLFNNDEELRKNWFDIMEAKYYNGEFRESSSEEGYN
;
A
#
# COMPACT_ATOMS: atom_id res chain seq x y z
N MET A 1 -45.95 -28.09 5.34
CA MET A 1 -44.98 -27.32 4.52
C MET A 1 -43.91 -26.60 5.35
N GLU A 2 -43.99 -26.56 6.69
CA GLU A 2 -42.99 -25.85 7.51
C GLU A 2 -41.85 -26.72 8.05
N ILE A 3 -42.01 -28.04 8.10
CA ILE A 3 -40.96 -28.96 8.58
C ILE A 3 -39.81 -29.11 7.55
N TYR A 4 -40.09 -28.96 6.25
CA TYR A 4 -39.08 -29.07 5.20
C TYR A 4 -38.15 -27.85 5.12
N LYS A 5 -38.56 -26.67 5.61
CA LYS A 5 -37.71 -25.48 5.63
C LYS A 5 -36.66 -25.52 6.74
N PHE A 6 -36.96 -26.16 7.88
CA PHE A 6 -35.97 -26.33 8.95
C PHE A 6 -34.90 -27.38 8.59
N ILE A 7 -35.29 -28.47 7.92
CA ILE A 7 -34.34 -29.53 7.51
C ILE A 7 -33.40 -29.05 6.40
N LEU A 8 -33.88 -28.22 5.46
CA LEU A 8 -33.04 -27.64 4.40
C LEU A 8 -32.08 -26.55 4.91
N LEU A 9 -32.45 -25.78 5.94
CA LEU A 9 -31.56 -24.82 6.60
C LEU A 9 -30.47 -25.52 7.43
N SER A 10 -30.77 -26.65 8.08
CA SER A 10 -29.76 -27.44 8.79
C SER A 10 -28.80 -28.21 7.88
N ILE A 11 -29.21 -28.57 6.66
CA ILE A 11 -28.33 -29.27 5.70
C ILE A 11 -27.50 -28.26 4.87
N SER A 12 -28.01 -27.04 4.63
CA SER A 12 -27.28 -25.99 3.90
C SER A 12 -26.16 -25.32 4.71
N MET A 13 -26.18 -25.41 6.05
CA MET A 13 -25.13 -24.83 6.89
C MET A 13 -23.90 -25.76 7.06
N VAL A 14 -24.01 -27.01 6.61
CA VAL A 14 -22.91 -28.00 6.65
C VAL A 14 -21.99 -27.90 5.41
N MET A 15 -22.38 -27.18 4.35
CA MET A 15 -21.60 -27.11 3.10
C MET A 15 -20.64 -25.89 2.94
N ILE A 16 -20.49 -25.02 3.95
CA ILE A 16 -19.53 -23.87 3.90
C ILE A 16 -18.41 -23.99 4.97
N LEU A 17 -18.32 -25.12 5.66
CA LEU A 17 -17.08 -25.53 6.32
C LEU A 17 -16.56 -26.71 5.53
N GLY A 18 -15.56 -26.48 4.68
CA GLY A 18 -14.76 -27.56 4.12
C GLY A 18 -14.04 -28.26 5.26
N ILE A 19 -14.71 -29.17 5.95
CA ILE A 19 -14.07 -30.17 6.79
C ILE A 19 -13.29 -31.04 5.80
N VAL A 20 -12.02 -30.70 5.60
CA VAL A 20 -11.08 -31.59 4.94
C VAL A 20 -11.01 -32.82 5.83
N GLU A 21 -11.59 -33.92 5.39
CA GLU A 21 -11.57 -35.19 6.14
C GLU A 21 -10.12 -35.55 6.48
N SER A 22 -9.86 -36.02 7.71
CA SER A 22 -8.54 -36.52 8.09
C SER A 22 -8.27 -37.85 7.37
N PHE A 23 -7.03 -38.07 6.94
CA PHE A 23 -6.63 -39.37 6.40
C PHE A 23 -6.39 -40.39 7.52
N ASP A 24 -7.30 -41.36 7.64
CA ASP A 24 -7.20 -42.45 8.62
C ASP A 24 -6.77 -43.77 7.98
N TYR A 25 -6.04 -44.58 8.74
CA TYR A 25 -5.58 -45.91 8.33
C TYR A 25 -5.82 -46.95 9.42
N HIS A 26 -5.96 -48.20 9.01
CA HIS A 26 -6.14 -49.32 9.93
C HIS A 26 -4.79 -50.02 10.17
N GLU A 27 -4.49 -50.42 11.40
CA GLU A 27 -3.19 -51.03 11.76
C GLU A 27 -2.84 -52.27 10.92
N LYS A 28 -3.84 -53.12 10.62
CA LYS A 28 -3.72 -54.24 9.66
C LYS A 28 -3.14 -53.86 8.29
N GLU A 29 -3.28 -52.63 7.83
CA GLU A 29 -2.67 -52.16 6.57
C GLU A 29 -1.14 -52.06 6.67
N LEU A 30 -0.57 -51.98 7.89
CA LEU A 30 0.88 -51.93 8.13
C LEU A 30 1.56 -53.31 8.12
N GLU A 31 0.77 -54.38 8.23
CA GLU A 31 1.24 -55.77 8.40
C GLU A 31 1.78 -56.39 7.10
N SER A 32 1.38 -55.87 5.93
CA SER A 32 1.85 -56.37 4.62
C SER A 32 2.21 -55.25 3.65
N GLU A 33 3.04 -55.60 2.66
CA GLU A 33 3.47 -54.65 1.62
C GLU A 33 2.30 -54.24 0.72
N GLU A 34 1.39 -55.17 0.42
CA GLU A 34 0.15 -54.90 -0.32
C GLU A 34 -0.78 -53.99 0.46
N GLY A 35 -0.85 -54.16 1.80
CA GLY A 35 -1.58 -53.27 2.70
C GLY A 35 -1.06 -51.83 2.62
N LEU A 36 0.25 -51.67 2.75
CA LEU A 36 0.92 -50.37 2.65
C LEU A 36 0.74 -49.74 1.27
N LYS A 37 0.79 -50.53 0.18
CA LYS A 37 0.57 -50.02 -1.18
C LYS A 37 -0.86 -49.53 -1.38
N ARG A 38 -1.87 -50.26 -0.86
CA ARG A 38 -3.28 -49.80 -0.86
C ARG A 38 -3.46 -48.52 -0.04
N MET A 39 -2.86 -48.45 1.13
CA MET A 39 -2.87 -47.25 1.97
C MET A 39 -2.22 -46.06 1.25
N TYR A 40 -1.08 -46.27 0.58
CA TYR A 40 -0.41 -45.24 -0.20
C TYR A 40 -1.27 -44.74 -1.36
N ASP A 41 -1.93 -45.63 -2.10
CA ASP A 41 -2.81 -45.25 -3.21
C ASP A 41 -4.05 -44.47 -2.71
N ARG A 42 -4.62 -44.84 -1.56
CA ARG A 42 -5.67 -44.06 -0.88
C ARG A 42 -5.16 -42.68 -0.45
N TRP A 43 -3.99 -42.63 0.19
CA TRP A 43 -3.37 -41.40 0.66
C TRP A 43 -3.08 -40.43 -0.48
N ARG A 44 -2.51 -40.93 -1.59
CA ARG A 44 -2.25 -40.12 -2.79
C ARG A 44 -3.52 -39.57 -3.39
N THR A 45 -4.57 -40.38 -3.44
CA THR A 45 -5.88 -39.94 -3.94
C THR A 45 -6.46 -38.83 -3.05
N HIS A 46 -6.42 -39.03 -1.74
CA HIS A 46 -6.92 -38.09 -0.74
C HIS A 46 -6.18 -36.74 -0.79
N HIS A 47 -4.85 -36.75 -0.92
CA HIS A 47 -4.02 -35.54 -0.99
C HIS A 47 -3.71 -35.06 -2.42
N LYS A 48 -4.33 -35.65 -3.45
CA LYS A 48 -4.14 -35.30 -4.87
C LYS A 48 -2.67 -35.35 -5.33
N VAL A 49 -1.93 -36.37 -4.91
CA VAL A 49 -0.53 -36.60 -5.28
C VAL A 49 -0.46 -37.46 -6.55
N GLU A 50 -0.12 -36.83 -7.68
CA GLU A 50 -0.05 -37.51 -8.98
C GLU A 50 1.15 -38.44 -9.13
N GLN A 51 2.29 -38.10 -8.53
CA GLN A 51 3.54 -38.86 -8.69
C GLN A 51 3.40 -40.28 -8.11
N LYS A 52 3.64 -41.30 -8.95
CA LYS A 52 3.75 -42.71 -8.55
C LYS A 52 5.17 -43.21 -8.85
N ASN A 53 6.04 -43.16 -7.85
CA ASN A 53 7.38 -43.76 -7.91
C ASN A 53 7.63 -44.59 -6.63
N ASP A 54 8.40 -45.66 -6.76
CA ASP A 54 8.77 -46.57 -5.66
C ASP A 54 9.62 -45.88 -4.59
N ASP A 55 10.42 -44.88 -4.95
CA ASP A 55 11.15 -44.06 -3.96
C ASP A 55 10.19 -43.32 -3.02
N ARG A 56 9.16 -42.67 -3.57
CA ARG A 56 8.13 -41.96 -2.79
C ARG A 56 7.32 -42.92 -1.92
N PHE A 57 7.04 -44.12 -2.44
CA PHE A 57 6.38 -45.18 -1.67
C PHE A 57 7.24 -45.67 -0.49
N ASN A 58 8.56 -45.81 -0.67
CA ASN A 58 9.46 -46.20 0.41
C ASN A 58 9.55 -45.13 1.51
N VAL A 59 9.58 -43.85 1.13
CA VAL A 59 9.53 -42.73 2.08
C VAL A 59 8.19 -42.73 2.83
N PHE A 60 7.08 -42.91 2.12
CA PHE A 60 5.75 -43.04 2.72
C PHE A 60 5.69 -44.15 3.77
N LYS A 61 6.14 -45.35 3.41
CA LYS A 61 6.23 -46.51 4.32
C LYS A 61 7.04 -46.20 5.58
N TYR A 62 8.20 -45.55 5.42
CA TYR A 62 9.05 -45.16 6.55
C TYR A 62 8.33 -44.19 7.49
N ASN A 63 7.71 -43.14 6.94
CA ASN A 63 7.03 -42.12 7.73
C ASN A 63 5.77 -42.64 8.43
N VAL A 64 4.97 -43.48 7.77
CA VAL A 64 3.78 -44.07 8.39
C VAL A 64 4.16 -44.95 9.58
N ARG A 65 5.23 -45.73 9.46
CA ARG A 65 5.76 -46.53 10.58
C ARG A 65 6.28 -45.65 11.71
N HIS A 66 6.95 -44.54 11.40
CA HIS A 66 7.37 -43.55 12.39
C HIS A 66 6.17 -42.98 13.17
N VAL A 67 5.11 -42.60 12.47
CA VAL A 67 3.86 -42.10 13.07
C VAL A 67 3.25 -43.15 14.00
N HIS A 68 3.08 -44.39 13.51
CA HIS A 68 2.51 -45.48 14.29
C HIS A 68 3.32 -45.77 15.56
N ASN A 69 4.63 -45.99 15.41
CA ASN A 69 5.52 -46.30 16.53
C ASN A 69 5.57 -45.16 17.55
N SER A 70 5.52 -43.91 17.09
CA SER A 70 5.49 -42.75 17.98
C SER A 70 4.18 -42.64 18.76
N ASN A 71 3.05 -42.97 18.14
CA ASN A 71 1.74 -42.95 18.80
C ASN A 71 1.55 -44.11 19.80
N MET A 72 2.34 -45.18 19.67
CA MET A 72 2.41 -46.23 20.69
C MET A 72 3.16 -45.80 21.96
N MET A 73 3.93 -44.71 21.89
CA MET A 73 4.60 -44.15 23.07
C MET A 73 3.62 -43.30 23.88
N ASN A 74 3.76 -43.29 25.20
CA ASN A 74 2.98 -42.42 26.09
C ASN A 74 3.49 -40.97 26.04
N LYS A 75 3.33 -40.32 24.88
CA LYS A 75 3.70 -38.92 24.64
C LYS A 75 2.50 -38.01 24.91
N PRO A 76 2.71 -36.76 25.37
CA PRO A 76 1.62 -35.78 25.57
C PRO A 76 1.05 -35.20 24.26
N TYR A 77 1.52 -35.71 23.11
CA TYR A 77 1.06 -35.36 21.77
C TYR A 77 0.93 -36.60 20.90
N THR A 78 0.17 -36.45 19.81
CA THR A 78 -0.06 -37.49 18.81
C THR A 78 0.37 -37.00 17.44
N LEU A 79 0.82 -37.93 16.61
CA LEU A 79 1.18 -37.73 15.21
C LEU A 79 0.06 -38.25 14.29
N LYS A 80 -0.04 -37.72 13.08
CA LYS A 80 -0.94 -38.23 12.03
C LYS A 80 -0.24 -38.34 10.69
N VAL A 81 -0.69 -39.27 9.86
CA VAL A 81 -0.28 -39.38 8.46
C VAL A 81 -0.92 -38.21 7.70
N ASN A 82 -0.13 -37.19 7.37
CA ASN A 82 -0.60 -35.96 6.73
C ASN A 82 -0.05 -35.84 5.29
N LYS A 83 -0.28 -34.69 4.65
CA LYS A 83 0.19 -34.40 3.28
C LYS A 83 1.71 -34.49 3.06
N PHE A 84 2.51 -34.57 4.13
CA PHE A 84 3.97 -34.70 4.06
C PHE A 84 4.45 -36.15 4.16
N ALA A 85 3.55 -37.14 4.14
CA ALA A 85 3.91 -38.53 4.39
C ALA A 85 4.86 -39.12 3.34
N ASP A 86 4.87 -38.68 2.09
CA ASP A 86 5.81 -39.15 1.06
C ASP A 86 7.11 -38.31 0.97
N MET A 87 7.36 -37.45 1.97
CA MET A 87 8.49 -36.53 2.03
C MET A 87 9.45 -36.93 3.16
N THR A 88 10.74 -37.03 2.84
CA THR A 88 11.77 -37.25 3.87
C THR A 88 11.84 -36.04 4.80
N ASN A 89 12.29 -36.24 6.03
CA ASN A 89 12.49 -35.12 6.95
C ASN A 89 13.52 -34.10 6.43
N HIS A 90 14.50 -34.53 5.62
CA HIS A 90 15.42 -33.60 4.95
C HIS A 90 14.72 -32.73 3.91
N GLU A 91 13.91 -33.33 3.03
CA GLU A 91 13.11 -32.58 2.05
C GLU A 91 12.11 -31.65 2.74
N PHE A 92 11.48 -32.10 3.84
CA PHE A 92 10.56 -31.28 4.62
C PHE A 92 11.26 -30.03 5.15
N ARG A 93 12.41 -30.19 5.83
CA ARG A 93 13.20 -29.08 6.36
C ARG A 93 13.61 -28.09 5.28
N LYS A 94 14.15 -28.61 4.17
CA LYS A 94 14.60 -27.77 3.05
C LYS A 94 13.46 -26.94 2.45
N ASN A 95 12.27 -27.50 2.34
CA ASN A 95 11.15 -26.87 1.63
C ASN A 95 10.24 -26.04 2.55
N TYR A 96 10.15 -26.35 3.84
CA TYR A 96 9.14 -25.77 4.75
C TYR A 96 9.70 -25.13 6.02
N ALA A 97 10.99 -25.33 6.34
CA ALA A 97 11.68 -24.77 7.50
C ALA A 97 13.02 -24.11 7.12
N GLY A 98 13.17 -23.70 5.85
CA GLY A 98 14.44 -23.32 5.24
C GLY A 98 14.79 -21.83 5.31
N SER A 99 14.22 -21.05 6.24
CA SER A 99 14.35 -19.58 6.23
C SER A 99 15.66 -19.04 6.77
N LYS A 100 16.58 -19.94 7.19
CA LYS A 100 17.98 -19.62 7.53
C LYS A 100 18.13 -18.50 8.57
N ILE A 101 17.20 -18.40 9.50
CA ILE A 101 17.12 -17.30 10.49
C ILE A 101 18.43 -17.19 11.29
N SER A 102 18.95 -18.27 11.86
CA SER A 102 20.25 -18.27 12.55
C SER A 102 21.42 -17.82 11.67
N HIS A 103 21.43 -18.21 10.39
CA HIS A 103 22.50 -17.83 9.45
C HIS A 103 22.51 -16.32 9.20
N TYR A 104 21.34 -15.72 8.96
CA TYR A 104 21.25 -14.28 8.80
C TYR A 104 21.57 -13.52 10.11
N ARG A 105 21.37 -14.14 11.29
CA ARG A 105 21.65 -13.51 12.61
C ARG A 105 23.15 -13.44 12.84
N ALA A 106 23.85 -14.50 12.47
CA ALA A 106 25.31 -14.52 12.45
C ALA A 106 25.92 -13.42 11.56
N LEU A 107 25.24 -13.04 10.46
CA LEU A 107 25.68 -11.98 9.55
C LEU A 107 25.37 -10.55 10.05
N LYS A 108 24.24 -10.34 10.75
CA LYS A 108 23.81 -9.01 11.21
C LYS A 108 24.30 -8.62 12.61
N GLY A 109 24.77 -9.59 13.42
CA GLY A 109 25.22 -9.37 14.79
C GLY A 109 24.08 -9.44 15.82
N ALA A 110 24.46 -9.40 17.11
CA ALA A 110 23.53 -9.50 18.24
C ALA A 110 22.56 -8.31 18.31
N ARG A 111 21.36 -8.53 18.88
CA ARG A 111 20.38 -7.46 19.10
C ARG A 111 20.96 -6.35 20.01
N LYS A 112 20.66 -5.09 19.69
CA LYS A 112 21.09 -3.93 20.50
C LYS A 112 20.24 -3.84 21.78
N PRO A 113 20.81 -3.88 23.00
CA PRO A 113 20.04 -4.02 24.25
C PRO A 113 19.23 -2.79 24.74
N ASN A 114 19.04 -1.72 23.97
CA ASN A 114 18.88 -0.37 24.57
C ASN A 114 17.56 0.37 24.30
N LEU A 115 16.40 -0.29 24.35
CA LEU A 115 15.11 0.41 24.49
C LEU A 115 14.29 -0.20 25.64
N PRO A 116 13.55 0.61 26.42
CA PRO A 116 12.72 0.08 27.50
C PRO A 116 11.59 -0.78 26.92
N PHE A 117 11.59 -2.07 27.26
CA PHE A 117 10.55 -3.02 26.89
C PHE A 117 9.17 -2.54 27.40
N LYS A 118 8.21 -2.22 26.52
CA LYS A 118 6.92 -1.59 26.84
C LYS A 118 6.13 -2.35 27.90
N TYR A 119 6.21 -3.68 27.89
CA TYR A 119 5.50 -4.52 28.87
C TYR A 119 6.35 -4.92 30.08
N ALA A 120 7.52 -4.33 30.32
CA ALA A 120 8.40 -4.68 31.44
C ALA A 120 7.68 -4.68 32.79
N ASN A 121 6.80 -3.70 32.99
CA ASN A 121 6.06 -3.50 34.24
C ASN A 121 4.68 -4.20 34.28
N ALA A 122 4.33 -4.99 33.25
CA ALA A 122 3.06 -5.74 33.27
C ALA A 122 3.06 -6.79 34.40
N VAL A 123 2.07 -6.70 35.27
CA VAL A 123 1.83 -7.61 36.41
C VAL A 123 0.41 -8.16 36.36
N ASN A 124 0.12 -9.25 37.07
CA ASN A 124 -1.20 -9.91 37.13
C ASN A 124 -1.74 -10.37 35.76
N LEU A 125 -0.91 -11.10 35.00
CA LEU A 125 -1.31 -11.67 33.71
C LEU A 125 -2.37 -12.77 33.89
N PRO A 126 -3.32 -12.91 32.95
CA PRO A 126 -4.31 -13.99 32.98
C PRO A 126 -3.62 -15.36 32.93
N PRO A 127 -4.22 -16.42 33.52
CA PRO A 127 -3.62 -17.77 33.51
C PRO A 127 -3.60 -18.41 32.12
N SER A 128 -4.42 -17.92 31.19
CA SER A 128 -4.45 -18.34 29.79
C SER A 128 -4.91 -17.21 28.89
N VAL A 129 -4.37 -17.15 27.67
CA VAL A 129 -4.75 -16.22 26.59
C VAL A 129 -4.91 -17.01 25.31
N ASP A 130 -5.96 -16.74 24.54
CA ASP A 130 -6.15 -17.30 23.21
C ASP A 130 -6.74 -16.25 22.26
N TRP A 131 -5.87 -15.57 21.51
CA TRP A 131 -6.27 -14.50 20.59
C TRP A 131 -7.16 -14.98 19.44
N ARG A 132 -7.24 -16.29 19.19
CA ARG A 132 -8.19 -16.87 18.22
C ARG A 132 -9.63 -16.66 18.68
N THR A 133 -9.87 -16.79 19.98
CA THR A 133 -11.20 -16.57 20.59
C THR A 133 -11.58 -15.09 20.64
N CYS A 134 -10.59 -14.20 20.56
CA CYS A 134 -10.77 -12.75 20.52
C CYS A 134 -10.89 -12.17 19.10
N ASN A 135 -11.02 -13.03 18.08
CA ASN A 135 -11.06 -12.62 16.67
C ASN A 135 -9.83 -11.79 16.26
N ALA A 136 -8.65 -12.09 16.79
CA ALA A 136 -7.39 -11.39 16.50
C ALA A 136 -6.37 -12.25 15.74
N VAL A 137 -6.82 -13.36 15.13
CA VAL A 137 -5.96 -14.30 14.42
C VAL A 137 -6.70 -14.82 13.18
N THR A 138 -6.16 -14.54 11.99
CA THR A 138 -6.72 -15.07 10.72
C THR A 138 -6.60 -16.59 10.64
N PRO A 139 -7.34 -17.28 9.76
CA PRO A 139 -7.07 -18.68 9.44
C PRO A 139 -5.60 -18.91 9.02
N PRO A 140 -5.00 -20.08 9.30
CA PRO A 140 -3.66 -20.40 8.83
C PRO A 140 -3.58 -20.41 7.30
N LYS A 141 -2.56 -19.74 6.77
CA LYS A 141 -2.21 -19.72 5.35
C LYS A 141 -1.07 -20.71 5.08
N ASN A 142 -0.78 -20.97 3.79
CA ASN A 142 0.22 -21.94 3.37
C ASN A 142 1.33 -21.26 2.54
N GLN A 143 2.55 -21.24 3.06
CA GLN A 143 3.70 -20.65 2.39
C GLN A 143 4.22 -21.45 1.18
N GLY A 144 3.71 -22.67 0.96
CA GLY A 144 4.24 -23.57 -0.07
C GLY A 144 5.72 -23.92 0.18
N LYS A 145 6.52 -24.00 -0.89
CA LYS A 145 7.96 -24.34 -0.83
C LYS A 145 8.88 -23.11 -0.82
N CYS A 146 8.31 -21.92 -0.71
CA CYS A 146 9.05 -20.67 -0.61
C CYS A 146 9.48 -20.47 0.86
N GLY A 147 10.76 -20.17 1.11
CA GLY A 147 11.32 -19.87 2.44
C GLY A 147 10.87 -18.51 2.98
N SER A 148 9.59 -18.18 2.84
CA SER A 148 8.97 -16.90 3.17
C SER A 148 8.34 -16.85 4.55
N CYS A 149 8.59 -17.83 5.43
CA CYS A 149 7.90 -17.86 6.74
C CYS A 149 8.21 -16.65 7.63
N TRP A 150 9.31 -15.93 7.38
CA TRP A 150 9.57 -14.61 7.97
C TRP A 150 8.48 -13.59 7.61
N ALA A 151 7.99 -13.59 6.37
CA ALA A 151 6.90 -12.72 5.91
C ALA A 151 5.58 -13.14 6.56
N PHE A 152 5.24 -14.45 6.56
CA PHE A 152 4.03 -14.96 7.22
C PHE A 152 4.00 -14.65 8.72
N SER A 153 5.13 -14.82 9.40
CA SER A 153 5.24 -14.49 10.82
C SER A 153 5.05 -12.99 11.09
N THR A 154 5.67 -12.14 10.26
CA THR A 154 5.49 -10.67 10.31
C THR A 154 4.02 -10.32 10.12
N VAL A 155 3.38 -10.87 9.09
CA VAL A 155 1.99 -10.58 8.73
C VAL A 155 1.02 -10.95 9.85
N VAL A 156 1.14 -12.14 10.45
CA VAL A 156 0.24 -12.55 11.55
C VAL A 156 0.30 -11.57 12.73
N ALA A 157 1.49 -11.07 13.06
CA ALA A 157 1.63 -10.10 14.14
C ALA A 157 0.96 -8.76 13.80
N VAL A 158 1.07 -8.30 12.55
CA VAL A 158 0.43 -7.07 12.04
C VAL A 158 -1.10 -7.19 12.00
N GLU A 159 -1.62 -8.33 11.51
CA GLU A 159 -3.05 -8.64 11.52
C GLU A 159 -3.61 -8.62 12.95
N GLY A 160 -2.87 -9.21 13.89
CA GLY A 160 -3.26 -9.34 15.29
C GLY A 160 -3.33 -8.03 16.05
N ILE A 161 -2.27 -7.21 16.02
CA ILE A 161 -2.29 -5.91 16.71
C ILE A 161 -3.40 -5.02 16.16
N ASN A 162 -3.66 -5.11 14.86
CA ASN A 162 -4.72 -4.34 14.27
C ASN A 162 -6.08 -4.77 14.81
N ALA A 163 -6.39 -6.07 14.79
CA ALA A 163 -7.65 -6.57 15.29
C ALA A 163 -7.89 -6.16 16.75
N ILE A 164 -6.83 -6.16 17.56
CA ILE A 164 -6.89 -5.74 18.96
C ILE A 164 -7.19 -4.24 19.09
N LYS A 165 -6.60 -3.40 18.23
CA LYS A 165 -6.70 -1.94 18.33
C LYS A 165 -7.88 -1.33 17.61
N THR A 166 -8.32 -1.94 16.52
CA THR A 166 -9.41 -1.44 15.67
C THR A 166 -10.65 -2.32 15.71
N GLY A 167 -10.59 -3.50 16.32
CA GLY A 167 -11.65 -4.51 16.28
C GLY A 167 -11.75 -5.26 14.95
N GLN A 168 -10.85 -4.98 13.98
CA GLN A 168 -10.92 -5.55 12.64
C GLN A 168 -9.82 -6.56 12.36
N LEU A 169 -10.19 -7.80 12.04
CA LEU A 169 -9.25 -8.80 11.57
C LEU A 169 -9.20 -8.81 10.04
N LEU A 170 -8.05 -8.46 9.47
CA LEU A 170 -7.81 -8.55 8.02
C LEU A 170 -6.83 -9.66 7.67
N SER A 171 -7.03 -10.26 6.50
CA SER A 171 -6.06 -11.16 5.86
C SER A 171 -5.14 -10.34 4.96
N LEU A 172 -3.90 -10.10 5.39
CA LEU A 172 -2.91 -9.30 4.67
C LEU A 172 -2.01 -10.16 3.76
N SER A 173 -1.36 -9.56 2.77
CA SER A 173 -0.60 -10.28 1.74
C SER A 173 0.87 -10.45 2.14
N GLU A 174 1.30 -11.70 2.30
CA GLU A 174 2.71 -12.03 2.43
C GLU A 174 3.51 -11.76 1.14
N GLN A 175 2.87 -11.86 -0.03
CA GLN A 175 3.53 -11.71 -1.33
C GLN A 175 4.05 -10.29 -1.58
N HIS A 176 3.29 -9.28 -1.18
CA HIS A 176 3.73 -7.88 -1.25
C HIS A 176 5.04 -7.65 -0.46
N LEU A 177 5.22 -8.28 0.71
CA LEU A 177 6.51 -8.22 1.43
C LEU A 177 7.62 -8.96 0.65
N ILE A 178 7.31 -10.11 0.07
CA ILE A 178 8.27 -10.91 -0.70
C ILE A 178 8.76 -10.17 -1.94
N ASP A 179 7.91 -9.36 -2.58
CA ASP A 179 8.23 -8.67 -3.83
C ASP A 179 8.90 -7.31 -3.60
N CYS A 180 8.53 -6.60 -2.53
CA CYS A 180 8.91 -5.21 -2.31
C CYS A 180 9.98 -5.03 -1.23
N ASN A 181 10.18 -5.97 -0.30
CA ASN A 181 11.18 -5.87 0.79
C ASN A 181 12.59 -6.39 0.41
N ASN A 182 12.93 -6.37 -0.88
CA ASN A 182 14.14 -6.98 -1.43
C ASN A 182 15.46 -6.32 -1.00
N VAL A 183 15.40 -5.13 -0.38
CA VAL A 183 16.60 -4.40 0.06
C VAL A 183 17.16 -4.97 1.36
N SER A 184 16.33 -5.60 2.19
CA SER A 184 16.73 -6.06 3.53
C SER A 184 16.44 -7.53 3.84
N ASN A 185 15.67 -8.21 2.98
CA ASN A 185 15.34 -9.63 3.04
C ASN A 185 15.41 -10.26 1.64
N ASN A 186 15.53 -11.60 1.57
CA ASN A 186 15.80 -12.33 0.33
C ASN A 186 14.60 -13.13 -0.17
N ALA A 187 13.38 -12.62 -0.02
CA ALA A 187 12.16 -13.24 -0.56
C ALA A 187 12.03 -14.73 -0.13
N CYS A 188 12.03 -15.67 -1.08
CA CYS A 188 11.94 -17.11 -0.83
C CYS A 188 13.24 -17.76 -0.31
N ASP A 189 14.37 -17.04 -0.30
CA ASP A 189 15.65 -17.51 0.23
C ASP A 189 15.85 -17.19 1.71
N GLY A 190 14.77 -16.75 2.39
CA GLY A 190 14.75 -16.42 3.80
C GLY A 190 14.91 -14.94 4.10
N GLY A 191 14.71 -14.59 5.36
CA GLY A 191 14.67 -13.22 5.84
C GLY A 191 14.32 -13.15 7.32
N PHE A 192 14.14 -11.92 7.81
CA PHE A 192 13.82 -11.58 9.18
C PHE A 192 12.58 -10.72 9.28
N MET A 193 11.97 -10.75 10.46
CA MET A 193 10.77 -9.97 10.76
C MET A 193 11.09 -8.50 11.05
N GLU A 194 12.20 -8.17 11.74
CA GLU A 194 12.60 -6.78 12.04
C GLU A 194 12.72 -5.89 10.75
N PRO A 195 13.41 -6.30 9.67
CA PRO A 195 13.48 -5.49 8.45
C PRO A 195 12.16 -5.43 7.67
N ALA A 196 11.29 -6.42 7.86
CA ALA A 196 9.95 -6.42 7.31
C ALA A 196 9.09 -5.35 8.02
N PHE A 197 9.13 -5.27 9.36
CA PHE A 197 8.49 -4.18 10.10
C PHE A 197 9.07 -2.81 9.72
N ASN A 198 10.39 -2.67 9.57
CA ASN A 198 11.00 -1.43 9.09
C ASN A 198 10.45 -1.00 7.72
N PHE A 199 10.32 -1.94 6.79
CA PHE A 199 9.73 -1.65 5.48
C PHE A 199 8.27 -1.20 5.59
N LEU A 200 7.48 -1.84 6.45
CA LEU A 200 6.08 -1.44 6.68
C LEU A 200 5.96 -0.01 7.21
N MET A 201 6.88 0.41 8.08
CA MET A 201 6.94 1.78 8.59
C MET A 201 7.29 2.79 7.48
N HIS A 202 8.24 2.47 6.60
CA HIS A 202 8.72 3.40 5.57
C HIS A 202 7.83 3.44 4.31
N HIS A 203 7.02 2.41 4.06
CA HIS A 203 6.21 2.28 2.83
C HIS A 203 4.70 2.20 3.08
N ARG A 204 4.25 2.66 4.26
CA ARG A 204 2.83 2.85 4.65
C ARG A 204 1.97 1.58 4.54
N GLY A 205 2.48 0.46 5.04
CA GLY A 205 1.67 -0.74 5.32
C GLY A 205 1.72 -1.84 4.26
N LEU A 206 0.74 -2.75 4.32
CA LEU A 206 0.74 -4.01 3.56
C LEU A 206 -0.58 -4.18 2.79
N ALA A 207 -0.51 -4.64 1.54
CA ALA A 207 -1.69 -5.01 0.78
C ALA A 207 -2.46 -6.15 1.48
N THR A 208 -3.76 -6.31 1.17
CA THR A 208 -4.51 -7.48 1.59
C THR A 208 -4.13 -8.70 0.76
N GLU A 209 -4.34 -9.91 1.28
CA GLU A 209 -4.14 -11.16 0.53
C GLU A 209 -5.04 -11.20 -0.72
N GLN A 210 -6.21 -10.55 -0.68
CA GLN A 210 -7.06 -10.42 -1.85
C GLN A 210 -6.45 -9.55 -2.96
N ASN A 211 -5.76 -8.47 -2.58
CA ASN A 211 -5.25 -7.47 -3.53
C ASN A 211 -3.87 -7.83 -4.08
N TYR A 212 -3.10 -8.64 -3.35
CA TYR A 212 -1.79 -9.09 -3.76
C TYR A 212 -1.61 -10.57 -3.38
N PRO A 213 -2.30 -11.50 -4.09
CA PRO A 213 -2.37 -12.90 -3.68
C PRO A 213 -1.02 -13.59 -3.61
N TYR A 214 -0.91 -14.56 -2.71
CA TYR A 214 0.29 -15.36 -2.56
C TYR A 214 0.57 -16.27 -3.77
N THR A 215 1.74 -16.08 -4.38
CA THR A 215 2.18 -16.82 -5.57
C THR A 215 3.32 -17.81 -5.29
N CYS A 216 3.85 -17.84 -4.07
CA CYS A 216 4.93 -18.76 -3.67
C CYS A 216 6.23 -18.60 -4.49
N GLN A 217 6.51 -17.40 -5.01
CA GLN A 217 7.73 -17.05 -5.75
C GLN A 217 8.06 -15.56 -5.62
N LYS A 218 9.22 -15.09 -6.11
CA LYS A 218 9.63 -13.68 -6.09
C LYS A 218 9.14 -12.92 -7.35
N GLY A 219 8.52 -11.75 -7.16
CA GLY A 219 8.03 -10.83 -8.20
C GLY A 219 8.85 -9.51 -8.33
N ILE A 220 8.30 -8.54 -9.08
CA ILE A 220 8.92 -7.23 -9.41
C ILE A 220 8.06 -6.08 -8.86
N CYS A 221 8.69 -5.04 -8.29
CA CYS A 221 8.05 -3.82 -7.79
C CYS A 221 8.15 -2.68 -8.85
N ASP A 222 7.06 -2.02 -9.29
CA ASP A 222 7.06 -1.10 -10.47
C ASP A 222 6.32 0.26 -10.31
N PRO A 223 7.03 1.41 -10.46
CA PRO A 223 6.49 2.75 -10.76
C PRO A 223 7.22 3.51 -11.93
N ALA A 224 6.49 3.96 -12.97
CA ALA A 224 6.93 4.42 -14.33
C ALA A 224 7.61 5.84 -14.52
N LYS A 225 8.32 6.09 -15.67
CA LYS A 225 9.25 7.23 -16.01
C LYS A 225 8.89 8.10 -17.28
N SER A 226 9.43 9.34 -17.43
CA SER A 226 9.16 10.44 -18.43
C SER A 226 10.11 10.60 -19.66
N PHE A 227 9.81 11.52 -20.63
CA PHE A 227 10.57 11.87 -21.88
C PHE A 227 11.18 13.29 -21.91
N ASP A 228 12.48 13.42 -22.23
CA ASP A 228 13.24 14.69 -22.27
C ASP A 228 13.81 15.02 -23.68
N TYR A 229 14.10 16.30 -23.94
CA TYR A 229 14.73 16.81 -25.18
C TYR A 229 15.69 17.98 -24.95
N HIS A 230 16.62 18.21 -25.89
CA HIS A 230 17.60 19.31 -25.82
C HIS A 230 17.27 20.44 -26.80
N GLU A 231 17.47 21.71 -26.43
CA GLU A 231 17.12 22.89 -27.23
C GLU A 231 17.76 22.91 -28.63
N LYS A 232 19.04 22.53 -28.75
CA LYS A 232 19.73 22.30 -30.03
C LYS A 232 18.99 21.41 -31.03
N GLU A 233 18.11 20.50 -30.57
CA GLU A 233 17.30 19.68 -31.47
C GLU A 233 16.20 20.49 -32.19
N LEU A 234 15.84 21.67 -31.68
CA LEU A 234 14.84 22.58 -32.28
C LEU A 234 15.42 23.47 -33.39
N GLU A 235 16.74 23.60 -33.46
CA GLU A 235 17.46 24.53 -34.35
C GLU A 235 17.51 24.04 -35.81
N SER A 236 17.30 22.75 -36.07
CA SER A 236 17.28 22.20 -37.43
C SER A 236 16.15 21.20 -37.67
N GLU A 237 15.75 21.05 -38.94
CA GLU A 237 14.73 20.06 -39.34
C GLU A 237 15.22 18.63 -39.07
N GLU A 238 16.50 18.34 -39.27
CA GLU A 238 17.09 17.04 -38.95
C GLU A 238 17.08 16.76 -37.44
N GLY A 239 17.33 17.79 -36.61
CA GLY A 239 17.22 17.71 -35.16
C GLY A 239 15.79 17.36 -34.73
N LEU A 240 14.81 18.09 -35.26
CA LEU A 240 13.39 17.88 -34.98
C LEU A 240 12.93 16.49 -35.45
N LYS A 241 13.41 16.01 -36.59
CA LYS A 241 13.07 14.66 -37.10
C LYS A 241 13.62 13.56 -36.19
N ARG A 242 14.87 13.70 -35.69
CA ARG A 242 15.45 12.78 -34.71
C ARG A 242 14.68 12.79 -33.38
N MET A 243 14.32 13.97 -32.89
CA MET A 243 13.51 14.13 -31.69
C MET A 243 12.14 13.48 -31.85
N TYR A 244 11.48 13.69 -32.99
CA TYR A 244 10.19 13.08 -33.31
C TYR A 244 10.26 11.55 -33.35
N ASP A 245 11.29 10.98 -33.97
CA ASP A 245 11.46 9.53 -34.00
C ASP A 245 11.72 8.95 -32.59
N ARG A 246 12.51 9.64 -31.74
CA ARG A 246 12.73 9.24 -30.34
C ARG A 246 11.43 9.31 -29.52
N TRP A 247 10.66 10.38 -29.69
CA TRP A 247 9.36 10.58 -29.05
C TRP A 247 8.37 9.47 -29.44
N ARG A 248 8.28 9.15 -30.74
CA ARG A 248 7.41 8.07 -31.24
C ARG A 248 7.77 6.72 -30.64
N THR A 249 9.06 6.40 -30.56
CA THR A 249 9.52 5.15 -29.94
C THR A 249 9.19 5.12 -28.45
N HIS A 250 9.42 6.22 -27.72
CA HIS A 250 9.13 6.30 -26.29
C HIS A 250 7.64 6.13 -25.97
N HIS A 251 6.75 6.81 -26.71
CA HIS A 251 5.31 6.75 -26.50
C HIS A 251 4.58 5.70 -27.36
N LYS A 252 5.32 4.84 -28.07
CA LYS A 252 4.79 3.76 -28.93
C LYS A 252 3.80 4.25 -30.00
N VAL A 253 4.11 5.36 -30.66
CA VAL A 253 3.25 5.96 -31.71
C VAL A 253 3.59 5.38 -33.09
N GLU A 254 2.69 4.57 -33.65
CA GLU A 254 2.91 3.87 -34.91
C GLU A 254 2.84 4.79 -36.14
N GLN A 255 1.99 5.83 -36.13
CA GLN A 255 1.81 6.70 -37.29
C GLN A 255 3.08 7.53 -37.57
N LYS A 256 3.64 7.40 -38.79
CA LYS A 256 4.77 8.21 -39.28
C LYS A 256 4.41 8.83 -40.62
N ASN A 257 3.99 10.08 -40.63
CA ASN A 257 3.82 10.86 -41.85
C ASN A 257 4.23 12.32 -41.62
N ASP A 258 4.34 13.08 -42.71
CA ASP A 258 4.82 14.47 -42.64
C ASP A 258 3.82 15.42 -41.98
N ASP A 259 2.51 15.13 -42.06
CA ASP A 259 1.49 15.90 -41.36
C ASP A 259 1.66 15.81 -39.83
N ARG A 260 1.79 14.59 -39.30
CA ARG A 260 2.01 14.35 -37.86
C ARG A 260 3.34 14.94 -37.40
N PHE A 261 4.37 14.89 -38.24
CA PHE A 261 5.64 15.54 -37.95
C PHE A 261 5.49 17.07 -37.89
N ASN A 262 4.73 17.69 -38.80
CA ASN A 262 4.49 19.13 -38.77
C ASN A 262 3.71 19.56 -37.52
N VAL A 263 2.71 18.77 -37.11
CA VAL A 263 1.98 18.99 -35.85
C VAL A 263 2.90 18.84 -34.64
N PHE A 264 3.75 17.82 -34.62
CA PHE A 264 4.76 17.63 -33.59
C PHE A 264 5.69 18.85 -33.47
N LYS A 265 6.25 19.32 -34.59
CA LYS A 265 7.09 20.53 -34.61
C LYS A 265 6.37 21.74 -34.03
N TYR A 266 5.11 21.95 -34.43
CA TYR A 266 4.29 23.05 -33.93
C TYR A 266 4.10 22.97 -32.41
N ASN A 267 3.74 21.81 -31.89
CA ASN A 267 3.50 21.60 -30.47
C ASN A 267 4.78 21.67 -29.62
N VAL A 268 5.89 21.10 -30.09
CA VAL A 268 7.17 21.20 -29.37
C VAL A 268 7.65 22.64 -29.29
N ARG A 269 7.51 23.43 -30.37
CA ARG A 269 7.82 24.86 -30.33
C ARG A 269 6.92 25.62 -29.38
N HIS A 270 5.62 25.29 -29.32
CA HIS A 270 4.71 25.85 -28.32
C HIS A 270 5.17 25.56 -26.89
N VAL A 271 5.51 24.29 -26.60
CA VAL A 271 6.03 23.86 -25.29
C VAL A 271 7.30 24.64 -24.93
N HIS A 272 8.28 24.70 -25.83
CA HIS A 272 9.53 25.42 -25.62
C HIS A 272 9.29 26.92 -25.37
N ASN A 273 8.54 27.59 -26.24
CA ASN A 273 8.25 29.02 -26.14
C ASN A 273 7.48 29.35 -24.85
N SER A 274 6.53 28.51 -24.45
CA SER A 274 5.80 28.70 -23.20
C SER A 274 6.69 28.52 -21.98
N ASN A 275 7.65 27.58 -22.01
CA ASN A 275 8.58 27.34 -20.91
C ASN A 275 9.66 28.42 -20.77
N MET A 276 9.93 29.19 -21.83
CA MET A 276 10.77 30.39 -21.76
C MET A 276 10.06 31.59 -21.10
N MET A 277 8.73 31.53 -20.92
CA MET A 277 7.99 32.55 -20.21
C MET A 277 8.07 32.32 -18.70
N ASN A 278 8.06 33.40 -17.92
CA ASN A 278 7.99 33.32 -16.46
C ASN A 278 6.56 32.99 -15.99
N LYS A 279 6.13 31.74 -16.18
CA LYS A 279 4.84 31.20 -15.75
C LYS A 279 5.03 30.33 -14.50
N PRO A 280 4.03 30.25 -13.60
CA PRO A 280 4.07 29.39 -12.41
C PRO A 280 3.89 27.89 -12.72
N TYR A 281 3.85 27.52 -14.00
CA TYR A 281 3.76 26.16 -14.50
C TYR A 281 4.64 25.97 -15.75
N THR A 282 5.00 24.72 -15.99
CA THR A 282 5.75 24.30 -17.18
C THR A 282 4.95 23.29 -17.99
N LEU A 283 5.23 23.24 -19.28
CA LEU A 283 4.71 22.28 -20.24
C LEU A 283 5.76 21.20 -20.54
N LYS A 284 5.34 20.03 -21.01
CA LYS A 284 6.21 18.94 -21.48
C LYS A 284 5.71 18.36 -22.79
N VAL A 285 6.63 17.81 -23.56
CA VAL A 285 6.32 17.02 -24.76
C VAL A 285 5.83 15.65 -24.30
N ASN A 286 4.51 15.51 -24.12
CA ASN A 286 3.85 14.28 -23.69
C ASN A 286 3.35 13.45 -24.90
N LYS A 287 2.61 12.37 -24.63
CA LYS A 287 2.05 11.47 -25.66
C LYS A 287 1.08 12.13 -26.65
N PHE A 288 0.66 13.38 -26.45
CA PHE A 288 -0.25 14.12 -27.33
C PHE A 288 0.48 15.05 -28.30
N ALA A 289 1.82 14.99 -28.37
CA ALA A 289 2.62 15.95 -29.13
C ALA A 289 2.38 15.93 -30.64
N ASP A 290 1.92 14.84 -31.25
CA ASP A 290 1.56 14.78 -32.68
C ASP A 290 0.07 15.08 -32.98
N MET A 291 -0.68 15.52 -31.97
CA MET A 291 -2.10 15.88 -32.10
C MET A 291 -2.28 17.39 -32.10
N THR A 292 -3.04 17.89 -33.08
CA THR A 292 -3.50 19.27 -33.04
C THR A 292 -4.41 19.47 -31.83
N ASN A 293 -4.48 20.70 -31.32
CA ASN A 293 -5.36 20.97 -30.19
C ASN A 293 -6.85 20.73 -30.53
N HIS A 294 -7.25 20.90 -31.78
CA HIS A 294 -8.59 20.52 -32.24
C HIS A 294 -8.85 19.00 -32.16
N GLU A 295 -7.90 18.18 -32.65
CA GLU A 295 -8.00 16.72 -32.52
C GLU A 295 -7.98 16.28 -31.06
N PHE A 296 -7.16 16.92 -30.22
CA PHE A 296 -7.08 16.65 -28.79
C PHE A 296 -8.43 16.90 -28.12
N ARG A 297 -9.01 18.10 -28.30
CA ARG A 297 -10.31 18.47 -27.73
C ARG A 297 -11.41 17.49 -28.12
N LYS A 298 -11.48 17.16 -29.41
CA LYS A 298 -12.48 16.24 -29.96
C LYS A 298 -12.42 14.85 -29.32
N ASN A 299 -11.22 14.35 -29.02
CA ASN A 299 -11.01 12.99 -28.54
C ASN A 299 -10.97 12.87 -27.01
N TYR A 300 -10.45 13.88 -26.29
CA TYR A 300 -10.12 13.76 -24.86
C TYR A 300 -10.88 14.74 -23.95
N ALA A 301 -11.48 15.81 -24.49
CA ALA A 301 -12.25 16.82 -23.76
C ALA A 301 -13.74 16.85 -24.21
N GLY A 302 -14.29 15.68 -24.51
CA GLY A 302 -15.53 15.52 -25.29
C GLY A 302 -16.80 15.17 -24.50
N SER A 303 -16.87 15.36 -23.17
CA SER A 303 -18.07 14.97 -22.39
C SER A 303 -19.23 15.96 -22.46
N LYS A 304 -19.06 17.10 -23.14
CA LYS A 304 -20.14 18.04 -23.49
C LYS A 304 -20.98 18.49 -22.28
N ILE A 305 -20.36 18.65 -21.11
CA ILE A 305 -21.04 18.93 -19.84
C ILE A 305 -21.91 20.19 -19.94
N SER A 306 -21.36 21.33 -20.39
CA SER A 306 -22.13 22.58 -20.57
C SER A 306 -23.27 22.45 -21.58
N HIS A 307 -23.07 21.71 -22.68
CA HIS A 307 -24.13 21.45 -23.67
C HIS A 307 -25.31 20.69 -23.05
N TYR A 308 -25.03 19.60 -22.32
CA TYR A 308 -26.09 18.88 -21.63
C TYR A 308 -26.72 19.71 -20.51
N ARG A 309 -26.02 20.70 -19.94
CA ARG A 309 -26.56 21.56 -18.85
C ARG A 309 -27.56 22.55 -19.42
N ALA A 310 -27.24 23.12 -20.57
CA ALA A 310 -28.17 23.95 -21.33
C ALA A 310 -29.47 23.21 -21.69
N LEU A 311 -29.39 21.90 -21.97
CA LEU A 311 -30.57 21.08 -22.28
C LEU A 311 -31.40 20.69 -21.05
N LYS A 312 -30.75 20.36 -19.92
CA LYS A 312 -31.44 19.91 -18.68
C LYS A 312 -31.92 21.07 -17.79
N GLY A 313 -31.35 22.27 -17.95
CA GLY A 313 -31.64 23.43 -17.11
C GLY A 313 -30.80 23.49 -15.82
N ALA A 314 -30.98 24.57 -15.06
CA ALA A 314 -30.25 24.83 -13.82
C ALA A 314 -30.48 23.74 -12.76
N ARG A 315 -29.47 23.50 -11.91
CA ARG A 315 -29.57 22.58 -10.78
C ARG A 315 -30.69 23.03 -9.83
N LYS A 316 -31.44 22.06 -9.30
CA LYS A 316 -32.40 22.31 -8.22
C LYS A 316 -31.79 21.75 -6.93
N PRO A 317 -31.51 22.60 -5.91
CA PRO A 317 -30.98 22.10 -4.66
C PRO A 317 -32.04 21.22 -3.98
N ASN A 318 -31.73 19.93 -3.80
CA ASN A 318 -32.65 18.96 -3.19
C ASN A 318 -32.55 18.95 -1.64
N LEU A 319 -31.43 19.40 -1.07
CA LEU A 319 -31.14 19.40 0.38
C LEU A 319 -30.21 20.57 0.76
N PRO A 320 -30.17 21.02 2.04
CA PRO A 320 -29.21 22.01 2.51
C PRO A 320 -27.79 21.44 2.52
N PHE A 321 -26.81 22.29 2.15
CA PHE A 321 -25.42 21.90 1.98
C PHE A 321 -24.81 21.28 3.27
N LYS A 322 -24.46 19.99 3.29
CA LYS A 322 -24.00 19.24 4.49
C LYS A 322 -22.83 19.90 5.19
N TYR A 323 -21.87 20.42 4.42
CA TYR A 323 -20.67 21.06 4.96
C TYR A 323 -20.79 22.58 5.11
N ALA A 324 -22.00 23.17 5.01
CA ALA A 324 -22.20 24.62 5.08
C ALA A 324 -21.59 25.25 6.34
N ASN A 325 -21.73 24.56 7.49
CA ASN A 325 -21.27 25.04 8.80
C ASN A 325 -19.86 24.58 9.16
N ALA A 326 -19.13 23.91 8.24
CA ALA A 326 -17.76 23.51 8.50
C ALA A 326 -16.87 24.75 8.66
N VAL A 327 -16.13 24.80 9.78
CA VAL A 327 -15.19 25.87 10.15
C VAL A 327 -13.83 25.25 10.50
N ASN A 328 -12.78 26.06 10.58
CA ASN A 328 -11.42 25.61 10.91
C ASN A 328 -10.90 24.48 10.01
N LEU A 329 -11.02 24.65 8.70
CA LEU A 329 -10.52 23.67 7.73
C LEU A 329 -8.99 23.64 7.71
N PRO A 330 -8.37 22.48 7.41
CA PRO A 330 -6.93 22.38 7.23
C PRO A 330 -6.42 23.38 6.17
N PRO A 331 -5.20 23.93 6.31
CA PRO A 331 -4.63 24.82 5.30
C PRO A 331 -4.31 24.10 3.98
N SER A 332 -4.07 22.80 4.04
CA SER A 332 -3.86 21.92 2.89
C SER A 332 -4.48 20.54 3.12
N VAL A 333 -4.94 19.92 2.04
CA VAL A 333 -5.52 18.57 2.02
C VAL A 333 -4.98 17.86 0.79
N ASP A 334 -4.55 16.61 0.94
CA ASP A 334 -4.19 15.75 -0.18
C ASP A 334 -4.61 14.31 0.10
N TRP A 335 -5.76 13.92 -0.46
CA TRP A 335 -6.35 12.59 -0.26
C TRP A 335 -5.49 11.44 -0.80
N ARG A 336 -4.49 11.72 -1.66
CA ARG A 336 -3.51 10.71 -2.10
C ARG A 336 -2.66 10.21 -0.95
N THR A 337 -2.33 11.11 -0.02
CA THR A 337 -1.54 10.77 1.18
C THR A 337 -2.33 9.93 2.19
N CYS A 338 -3.66 9.85 2.01
CA CYS A 338 -4.61 9.17 2.89
C CYS A 338 -5.13 7.86 2.29
N ASN A 339 -4.48 7.34 1.24
CA ASN A 339 -4.93 6.16 0.50
C ASN A 339 -6.39 6.26 0.02
N ALA A 340 -6.84 7.47 -0.33
CA ALA A 340 -8.21 7.72 -0.79
C ALA A 340 -8.30 8.09 -2.28
N VAL A 341 -7.24 7.79 -3.04
CA VAL A 341 -7.15 8.10 -4.47
C VAL A 341 -6.39 6.99 -5.18
N THR A 342 -7.05 6.28 -6.11
CA THR A 342 -6.40 5.26 -6.95
C THR A 342 -5.38 5.87 -7.92
N PRO A 343 -4.48 5.08 -8.54
CA PRO A 343 -3.64 5.57 -9.63
C PRO A 343 -4.44 6.22 -10.77
N PRO A 344 -3.88 7.19 -11.52
CA PRO A 344 -4.54 7.78 -12.68
C PRO A 344 -4.83 6.74 -13.77
N LYS A 345 -6.06 6.75 -14.28
CA LYS A 345 -6.52 5.91 -15.38
C LYS A 345 -6.53 6.69 -16.71
N ASN A 346 -6.84 6.01 -17.81
CA ASN A 346 -6.86 6.60 -19.15
C ASN A 346 -8.19 6.30 -19.86
N GLN A 347 -9.01 7.33 -20.10
CA GLN A 347 -10.30 7.23 -20.79
C GLN A 347 -10.20 6.97 -22.30
N GLY A 348 -9.00 7.06 -22.88
CA GLY A 348 -8.83 7.00 -24.33
C GLY A 348 -9.65 8.06 -25.07
N LYS A 349 -10.23 7.67 -26.21
CA LYS A 349 -10.98 8.60 -27.10
C LYS A 349 -12.48 8.67 -26.81
N CYS A 350 -12.93 8.02 -25.74
CA CYS A 350 -14.33 8.01 -25.33
C CYS A 350 -14.60 9.24 -24.44
N GLY A 351 -15.65 10.00 -24.72
CA GLY A 351 -16.15 11.12 -23.90
C GLY A 351 -16.81 10.65 -22.61
N SER A 352 -16.06 9.89 -21.81
CA SER A 352 -16.53 9.21 -20.58
C SER A 352 -15.96 9.82 -19.31
N CYS A 353 -15.31 10.98 -19.37
CA CYS A 353 -14.72 11.60 -18.19
C CYS A 353 -15.75 11.95 -17.10
N TRP A 354 -17.04 12.06 -17.43
CA TRP A 354 -18.12 12.10 -16.44
C TRP A 354 -18.15 10.83 -15.56
N ALA A 355 -17.94 9.65 -16.15
CA ALA A 355 -17.84 8.39 -15.41
C ALA A 355 -16.56 8.34 -14.59
N PHE A 356 -15.39 8.65 -15.17
CA PHE A 356 -14.12 8.69 -14.42
C PHE A 356 -14.17 9.64 -13.23
N SER A 357 -14.71 10.85 -13.41
CA SER A 357 -14.88 11.83 -12.33
C SER A 357 -15.77 11.30 -11.22
N THR A 358 -16.91 10.67 -11.57
CA THR A 358 -17.83 10.03 -10.62
C THR A 358 -17.11 8.94 -9.85
N VAL A 359 -16.40 8.04 -10.55
CA VAL A 359 -15.69 6.92 -9.96
C VAL A 359 -14.64 7.39 -8.96
N VAL A 360 -13.83 8.40 -9.27
CA VAL A 360 -12.83 8.92 -8.32
C VAL A 360 -13.48 9.38 -7.01
N ALA A 361 -14.63 10.05 -7.06
CA ALA A 361 -15.32 10.48 -5.85
C ALA A 361 -15.92 9.30 -5.07
N VAL A 362 -16.45 8.27 -5.75
CA VAL A 362 -16.96 7.04 -5.11
C VAL A 362 -15.83 6.22 -4.48
N GLU A 363 -14.73 6.03 -5.20
CA GLU A 363 -13.51 5.37 -4.69
C GLU A 363 -12.99 6.09 -3.45
N GLY A 364 -12.93 7.43 -3.50
CA GLY A 364 -12.46 8.26 -2.41
C GLY A 364 -13.33 8.19 -1.17
N ILE A 365 -14.65 8.40 -1.30
CA ILE A 365 -15.53 8.28 -0.14
C ILE A 365 -15.57 6.84 0.41
N ASN A 366 -15.44 5.83 -0.47
CA ASN A 366 -15.32 4.45 -0.02
C ASN A 366 -14.04 4.27 0.79
N ALA A 367 -12.89 4.71 0.30
CA ALA A 367 -11.65 4.61 1.06
C ALA A 367 -11.69 5.42 2.38
N ILE A 368 -12.34 6.58 2.40
CA ILE A 368 -12.47 7.39 3.62
C ILE A 368 -13.36 6.70 4.65
N LYS A 369 -14.52 6.19 4.23
CA LYS A 369 -15.48 5.56 5.15
C LYS A 369 -15.05 4.16 5.53
N THR A 370 -14.41 3.44 4.61
CA THR A 370 -14.17 2.01 4.71
C THR A 370 -12.69 1.67 4.80
N GLY A 371 -11.75 2.61 4.68
CA GLY A 371 -10.32 2.28 4.56
C GLY A 371 -9.93 1.51 3.29
N GLN A 372 -10.88 0.90 2.57
CA GLN A 372 -10.65 0.12 1.36
C GLN A 372 -10.63 1.03 0.13
N LEU A 373 -9.43 1.24 -0.40
CA LEU A 373 -9.29 1.80 -1.74
C LEU A 373 -9.45 0.68 -2.77
N LEU A 374 -10.60 0.67 -3.44
CA LEU A 374 -10.89 -0.24 -4.53
C LEU A 374 -10.82 0.53 -5.85
N SER A 375 -10.23 -0.07 -6.89
CA SER A 375 -10.35 0.43 -8.26
C SER A 375 -11.71 0.00 -8.80
N LEU A 376 -12.60 0.95 -9.07
CA LEU A 376 -13.98 0.71 -9.49
C LEU A 376 -14.15 0.94 -10.99
N SER A 377 -15.17 0.32 -11.57
CA SER A 377 -15.36 0.28 -13.02
C SER A 377 -16.06 1.51 -13.56
N GLU A 378 -15.38 2.29 -14.39
CA GLU A 378 -16.03 3.30 -15.21
C GLU A 378 -16.92 2.66 -16.30
N GLN A 379 -16.54 1.49 -16.82
CA GLN A 379 -17.27 0.80 -17.88
C GLN A 379 -18.67 0.39 -17.46
N HIS A 380 -18.85 -0.01 -16.20
CA HIS A 380 -20.15 -0.33 -15.64
C HIS A 380 -21.12 0.86 -15.73
N LEU A 381 -20.66 2.08 -15.46
CA LEU A 381 -21.46 3.29 -15.66
C LEU A 381 -21.74 3.55 -17.15
N ILE A 382 -20.73 3.41 -18.00
CA ILE A 382 -20.84 3.67 -19.44
C ILE A 382 -21.86 2.75 -20.11
N ASP A 383 -21.91 1.48 -19.70
CA ASP A 383 -22.78 0.47 -20.30
C ASP A 383 -24.19 0.51 -19.73
N CYS A 384 -24.34 0.80 -18.42
CA CYS A 384 -25.61 0.63 -17.71
C CYS A 384 -26.36 1.93 -17.41
N ASN A 385 -25.69 3.09 -17.33
CA ASN A 385 -26.33 4.38 -17.02
C ASN A 385 -26.95 5.07 -18.26
N ASN A 386 -27.74 4.32 -19.03
CA ASN A 386 -28.25 4.75 -20.34
C ASN A 386 -29.46 5.70 -20.29
N VAL A 387 -30.09 5.88 -19.13
CA VAL A 387 -31.31 6.70 -19.00
C VAL A 387 -30.99 8.20 -18.87
N SER A 388 -29.82 8.54 -18.34
CA SER A 388 -29.52 9.92 -17.95
C SER A 388 -28.17 10.45 -18.44
N ASN A 389 -27.34 9.58 -19.04
CA ASN A 389 -26.05 9.89 -19.66
C ASN A 389 -25.92 9.14 -21.00
N ASN A 390 -25.00 9.61 -21.85
CA ASN A 390 -24.85 9.14 -23.23
C ASN A 390 -23.53 8.40 -23.46
N ALA A 391 -23.05 7.64 -22.47
CA ALA A 391 -21.83 6.83 -22.61
C ALA A 391 -20.63 7.67 -23.10
N CYS A 392 -20.07 7.35 -24.28
CA CYS A 392 -18.94 8.06 -24.88
C CYS A 392 -19.30 9.41 -25.54
N ASP A 393 -20.59 9.73 -25.70
CA ASP A 393 -21.03 11.02 -26.24
C ASP A 393 -21.10 12.12 -25.17
N GLY A 394 -20.88 11.75 -23.91
CA GLY A 394 -20.83 12.64 -22.76
C GLY A 394 -21.96 12.42 -21.76
N GLY A 395 -21.90 13.20 -20.68
CA GLY A 395 -22.77 13.03 -19.54
C GLY A 395 -22.34 13.87 -18.34
N PHE A 396 -22.96 13.58 -17.21
CA PHE A 396 -22.80 14.26 -15.93
C PHE A 396 -22.54 13.29 -14.80
N MET A 397 -21.90 13.78 -13.75
CA MET A 397 -21.60 13.04 -12.54
C MET A 397 -22.84 12.84 -11.66
N GLU A 398 -23.70 13.86 -11.52
CA GLU A 398 -24.92 13.82 -10.70
C GLU A 398 -25.88 12.66 -11.08
N PRO A 399 -26.28 12.46 -12.36
CA PRO A 399 -27.09 11.32 -12.73
C PRO A 399 -26.39 9.96 -12.60
N ALA A 400 -25.05 9.95 -12.62
CA ALA A 400 -24.28 8.73 -12.40
C ALA A 400 -24.35 8.33 -10.91
N PHE A 401 -24.22 9.27 -9.98
CA PHE A 401 -24.48 9.01 -8.57
C PHE A 401 -25.93 8.55 -8.32
N ASN A 402 -26.91 9.22 -8.92
CA ASN A 402 -28.31 8.82 -8.80
C ASN A 402 -28.55 7.39 -9.30
N PHE A 403 -27.89 6.99 -10.39
CA PHE A 403 -27.94 5.61 -10.88
C PHE A 403 -27.36 4.62 -9.87
N LEU A 404 -26.23 4.93 -9.24
CA LEU A 404 -25.60 4.06 -8.24
C LEU A 404 -26.49 3.81 -7.03
N MET A 405 -27.26 4.80 -6.60
CA MET A 405 -28.24 4.66 -5.51
C MET A 405 -29.33 3.62 -5.83
N HIS A 406 -29.76 3.54 -7.09
CA HIS A 406 -30.88 2.68 -7.49
C HIS A 406 -30.48 1.32 -8.07
N HIS A 407 -29.20 1.11 -8.42
CA HIS A 407 -28.74 -0.07 -9.17
C HIS A 407 -27.62 -0.86 -8.49
N ARG A 408 -27.68 -0.99 -7.16
CA ARG A 408 -26.84 -1.90 -6.35
C ARG A 408 -25.33 -1.57 -6.37
N GLY A 409 -24.97 -0.31 -6.56
CA GLY A 409 -23.58 0.16 -6.47
C GLY A 409 -22.74 -0.12 -7.71
N LEU A 410 -21.42 0.04 -7.57
CA LEU A 410 -20.46 0.02 -8.66
C LEU A 410 -19.53 -1.20 -8.57
N ALA A 411 -19.37 -1.94 -9.66
CA ALA A 411 -18.45 -3.06 -9.78
C ALA A 411 -16.99 -2.61 -9.70
N THR A 412 -16.08 -3.54 -9.37
CA THR A 412 -14.63 -3.30 -9.48
C THR A 412 -14.18 -3.25 -10.93
N GLU A 413 -13.11 -2.49 -11.21
CA GLU A 413 -12.47 -2.43 -12.53
C GLU A 413 -12.01 -3.82 -12.99
N GLN A 414 -11.60 -4.68 -12.05
CA GLN A 414 -11.20 -6.06 -12.35
C GLN A 414 -12.35 -6.90 -12.93
N ASN A 415 -13.56 -6.75 -12.38
CA ASN A 415 -14.72 -7.55 -12.80
C ASN A 415 -15.38 -6.98 -14.06
N TYR A 416 -15.33 -5.66 -14.24
CA TYR A 416 -15.90 -4.96 -15.38
C TYR A 416 -14.87 -4.00 -16.01
N PRO A 417 -13.86 -4.53 -16.75
CA PRO A 417 -12.77 -3.71 -17.26
C PRO A 417 -13.18 -2.67 -18.29
N TYR A 418 -12.44 -1.56 -18.32
CA TYR A 418 -12.61 -0.49 -19.30
C TYR A 418 -12.28 -0.92 -20.73
N THR A 419 -13.18 -0.61 -21.66
CA THR A 419 -13.08 -0.96 -23.09
C THR A 419 -13.07 0.25 -24.03
N CYS A 420 -13.15 1.47 -23.50
CA CYS A 420 -13.11 2.72 -24.28
C CYS A 420 -14.24 2.86 -25.32
N GLN A 421 -15.35 2.14 -25.15
CA GLN A 421 -16.53 2.22 -26.00
C GLN A 421 -17.78 1.79 -25.23
N LYS A 422 -18.97 2.12 -25.74
CA LYS A 422 -20.22 1.63 -25.16
C LYS A 422 -20.40 0.15 -25.46
N GLY A 423 -20.53 -0.66 -24.43
CA GLY A 423 -20.91 -2.07 -24.47
C GLY A 423 -22.37 -2.29 -24.12
N ILE A 424 -22.73 -3.57 -23.95
CA ILE A 424 -24.02 -4.00 -23.41
C ILE A 424 -23.87 -4.07 -21.89
N CYS A 425 -24.83 -3.49 -21.15
CA CYS A 425 -24.89 -3.64 -19.70
C CYS A 425 -24.98 -5.12 -19.34
N ASP A 426 -23.91 -5.65 -18.73
CA ASP A 426 -23.77 -7.07 -18.42
C ASP A 426 -23.83 -7.32 -16.90
N PRO A 427 -24.98 -7.78 -16.37
CA PRO A 427 -25.13 -8.07 -14.95
C PRO A 427 -24.16 -9.14 -14.44
N ALA A 428 -23.68 -10.04 -15.30
CA ALA A 428 -22.75 -11.10 -14.90
C ALA A 428 -21.36 -10.54 -14.53
N LYS A 429 -20.99 -9.36 -15.05
CA LYS A 429 -19.73 -8.66 -14.75
C LYS A 429 -19.80 -7.79 -13.50
N ILE A 430 -20.98 -7.54 -12.95
CA ILE A 430 -21.13 -6.69 -11.75
C ILE A 430 -20.48 -7.35 -10.52
N GLY A 431 -20.37 -8.69 -10.51
CA GLY A 431 -19.68 -9.44 -9.46
C GLY A 431 -20.33 -9.31 -8.08
N ASN A 432 -19.68 -9.89 -7.07
CA ASN A 432 -20.17 -9.83 -5.68
C ASN A 432 -19.58 -8.65 -4.89
N GLN A 433 -18.44 -8.09 -5.32
CA GLN A 433 -17.79 -6.95 -4.69
C GLN A 433 -18.21 -5.67 -5.41
N VAL A 434 -19.15 -4.95 -4.79
CA VAL A 434 -19.69 -3.68 -5.30
C VAL A 434 -19.59 -2.59 -4.23
N VAL A 435 -19.33 -1.36 -4.65
CA VAL A 435 -19.33 -0.18 -3.77
C VAL A 435 -20.65 0.56 -3.92
N THR A 436 -21.41 0.66 -2.84
CA THR A 436 -22.65 1.43 -2.77
C THR A 436 -22.42 2.82 -2.19
N ILE A 437 -23.30 3.75 -2.55
CA ILE A 437 -23.43 5.08 -1.96
C ILE A 437 -24.85 5.23 -1.42
N ASP A 438 -25.00 6.00 -0.35
CA ASP A 438 -26.26 6.20 0.36
C ASP A 438 -26.99 7.47 -0.13
N GLY A 439 -26.27 8.34 -0.83
CA GLY A 439 -26.79 9.58 -1.39
C GLY A 439 -25.74 10.28 -2.26
N PHE A 440 -26.07 11.47 -2.73
CA PHE A 440 -25.11 12.42 -3.29
C PHE A 440 -25.62 13.83 -3.07
N GLU A 441 -24.73 14.80 -3.26
CA GLU A 441 -25.03 16.20 -3.04
C GLU A 441 -24.26 17.09 -4.01
N ASP A 442 -24.92 18.16 -4.46
CA ASP A 442 -24.27 19.22 -5.22
C ASP A 442 -23.67 20.25 -4.26
N VAL A 443 -22.45 20.68 -4.53
CA VAL A 443 -21.87 21.83 -3.83
C VAL A 443 -22.45 23.11 -4.46
N PRO A 444 -22.73 24.16 -3.66
CA PRO A 444 -23.13 25.47 -4.17
C PRO A 444 -22.25 25.96 -5.33
N GLU A 445 -22.89 26.30 -6.45
CA GLU A 445 -22.20 26.81 -7.64
C GLU A 445 -21.58 28.18 -7.37
N CYS A 446 -20.49 28.49 -8.08
CA CYS A 446 -19.80 29.77 -8.00
C CYS A 446 -19.27 30.12 -6.59
N ASP A 447 -18.93 29.09 -5.80
CA ASP A 447 -18.45 29.24 -4.43
C ASP A 447 -17.26 28.30 -4.15
N GLU A 448 -16.04 28.81 -4.39
CA GLU A 448 -14.79 28.07 -4.09
C GLU A 448 -14.63 27.77 -2.59
N VAL A 449 -15.30 28.52 -1.69
CA VAL A 449 -15.26 28.27 -0.24
C VAL A 449 -16.12 27.05 0.10
N ALA A 450 -17.32 26.96 -0.46
CA ALA A 450 -18.17 25.77 -0.32
C ALA A 450 -17.49 24.53 -0.94
N LEU A 451 -16.84 24.69 -2.09
CA LEU A 451 -16.04 23.63 -2.70
C LEU A 451 -14.88 23.19 -1.79
N MET A 452 -14.16 24.14 -1.17
CA MET A 452 -13.08 23.84 -0.24
C MET A 452 -13.59 23.07 0.98
N LYS A 453 -14.75 23.45 1.52
CA LYS A 453 -15.42 22.73 2.61
C LYS A 453 -15.71 21.28 2.24
N ALA A 454 -16.23 21.01 1.05
CA ALA A 454 -16.48 19.65 0.59
C ALA A 454 -15.17 18.86 0.38
N VAL A 455 -14.19 19.45 -0.32
CA VAL A 455 -12.89 18.82 -0.60
C VAL A 455 -12.12 18.49 0.68
N ALA A 456 -12.29 19.30 1.74
CA ALA A 456 -11.68 19.04 3.04
C ALA A 456 -12.18 17.75 3.71
N HIS A 457 -13.34 17.23 3.29
CA HIS A 457 -13.95 16.02 3.86
C HIS A 457 -13.87 14.80 2.94
N GLN A 458 -13.76 15.01 1.63
CA GLN A 458 -13.67 13.93 0.63
C GLN A 458 -13.31 14.45 -0.76
N PRO A 459 -12.83 13.59 -1.70
CA PRO A 459 -12.74 13.96 -3.10
C PRO A 459 -14.09 14.38 -3.69
N VAL A 460 -14.07 15.42 -4.52
CA VAL A 460 -15.27 16.02 -5.15
C VAL A 460 -15.15 15.92 -6.66
N SER A 461 -16.17 15.39 -7.32
CA SER A 461 -16.30 15.42 -8.77
C SER A 461 -16.60 16.85 -9.23
N VAL A 462 -15.85 17.36 -10.21
CA VAL A 462 -16.07 18.70 -10.80
C VAL A 462 -15.98 18.63 -12.32
N ALA A 463 -16.43 19.68 -12.99
CA ALA A 463 -16.16 19.89 -14.41
C ALA A 463 -15.16 21.03 -14.60
N MET A 464 -14.40 20.98 -15.70
CA MET A 464 -13.52 22.06 -16.10
C MET A 464 -13.50 22.23 -17.62
N ASP A 465 -13.07 23.41 -18.07
CA ASP A 465 -12.69 23.64 -19.46
C ASP A 465 -11.29 23.05 -19.71
N ALA A 466 -11.25 22.00 -20.53
CA ALA A 466 -10.03 21.32 -20.95
C ALA A 466 -9.59 21.68 -22.38
N ASN A 467 -10.09 22.78 -22.95
CA ASN A 467 -9.80 23.16 -24.34
C ASN A 467 -8.40 23.77 -24.54
N GLY A 468 -7.79 24.38 -23.52
CA GLY A 468 -6.55 25.14 -23.67
C GLY A 468 -5.41 24.36 -24.35
N HIS A 469 -4.56 25.06 -25.12
CA HIS A 469 -3.36 24.44 -25.70
C HIS A 469 -2.31 24.13 -24.63
N ASP A 470 -2.20 25.00 -23.61
CA ASP A 470 -1.30 24.78 -22.47
C ASP A 470 -1.73 23.57 -21.62
N ILE A 471 -3.03 23.36 -21.38
CA ILE A 471 -3.50 22.22 -20.56
C ILE A 471 -3.25 20.88 -21.27
N GLN A 472 -3.29 20.83 -22.60
CA GLN A 472 -2.91 19.64 -23.38
C GLN A 472 -1.47 19.18 -23.05
N PHE A 473 -0.56 20.13 -22.79
CA PHE A 473 0.87 19.88 -22.55
C PHE A 473 1.33 20.10 -21.12
N TYR A 474 0.41 20.34 -20.19
CA TYR A 474 0.75 20.60 -18.79
C TYR A 474 1.68 19.51 -18.22
N SER A 475 2.71 19.95 -17.51
CA SER A 475 3.72 19.10 -16.88
C SER A 475 3.69 19.19 -15.36
N LYS A 476 3.96 20.38 -14.82
CA LYS A 476 4.06 20.65 -13.38
C LYS A 476 3.91 22.12 -13.07
N GLY A 477 3.68 22.43 -11.79
CA GLY A 477 3.47 23.79 -11.27
C GLY A 477 1.99 24.15 -11.14
N VAL A 478 1.69 25.34 -10.66
CA VAL A 478 0.29 25.79 -10.52
C VAL A 478 -0.16 26.39 -11.85
N PHE A 479 -1.11 25.73 -12.49
CA PHE A 479 -1.68 26.16 -13.76
C PHE A 479 -2.52 27.42 -13.56
N THR A 480 -2.06 28.49 -14.19
CA THR A 480 -2.72 29.81 -14.29
C THR A 480 -3.01 30.18 -15.75
N GLY A 481 -3.02 29.17 -16.63
CA GLY A 481 -3.17 29.37 -18.07
C GLY A 481 -4.58 29.80 -18.46
N VAL A 482 -4.72 30.24 -19.71
CA VAL A 482 -6.01 30.71 -20.25
C VAL A 482 -6.98 29.55 -20.39
N CYS A 483 -8.14 29.70 -19.77
CA CYS A 483 -9.31 28.84 -19.91
C CYS A 483 -10.56 29.70 -20.05
N THR A 484 -11.62 29.12 -20.60
CA THR A 484 -12.99 29.65 -20.56
C THR A 484 -13.75 29.05 -19.38
N THR A 485 -15.05 29.33 -19.31
CA THR A 485 -15.98 28.68 -18.37
C THR A 485 -16.99 27.78 -19.09
N ASP A 486 -16.73 27.41 -20.35
CA ASP A 486 -17.49 26.40 -21.09
C ASP A 486 -16.95 25.01 -20.74
N VAL A 487 -17.37 24.50 -19.58
CA VAL A 487 -16.87 23.23 -19.04
C VAL A 487 -17.28 22.05 -19.92
N ASN A 488 -16.30 21.23 -20.30
CA ASN A 488 -16.49 20.12 -21.23
C ASN A 488 -15.90 18.79 -20.75
N HIS A 489 -15.16 18.81 -19.64
CA HIS A 489 -14.39 17.68 -19.15
C HIS A 489 -14.63 17.47 -17.64
N GLY A 490 -15.00 16.26 -17.24
CA GLY A 490 -15.16 15.85 -15.86
C GLY A 490 -13.83 15.42 -15.25
N VAL A 491 -13.50 15.94 -14.08
CA VAL A 491 -12.31 15.62 -13.29
C VAL A 491 -12.68 15.53 -11.81
N ALA A 492 -11.74 15.17 -10.94
CA ALA A 492 -12.01 15.16 -9.50
C ALA A 492 -10.97 15.98 -8.75
N ILE A 493 -11.42 16.86 -7.86
CA ILE A 493 -10.56 17.54 -6.92
C ILE A 493 -10.30 16.60 -5.75
N VAL A 494 -9.04 16.26 -5.54
CA VAL A 494 -8.57 15.33 -4.50
C VAL A 494 -7.77 16.04 -3.40
N GLY A 495 -7.76 17.37 -3.41
CA GLY A 495 -7.03 18.16 -2.42
C GLY A 495 -6.91 19.63 -2.79
N TYR A 496 -6.28 20.39 -1.92
CA TYR A 496 -5.89 21.78 -2.11
C TYR A 496 -4.66 22.11 -1.28
N GLY A 497 -3.97 23.19 -1.62
CA GLY A 497 -2.83 23.67 -0.86
C GLY A 497 -2.41 25.06 -1.29
N GLN A 498 -1.21 25.44 -0.87
CA GLN A 498 -0.60 26.71 -1.17
C GLN A 498 0.90 26.50 -1.43
N THR A 499 1.47 27.21 -2.41
CA THR A 499 2.93 27.21 -2.61
C THR A 499 3.62 28.03 -1.52
N PRO A 500 4.94 27.87 -1.31
CA PRO A 500 5.70 28.70 -0.37
C PRO A 500 5.55 30.21 -0.63
N GLU A 501 5.38 30.61 -1.89
CA GLU A 501 5.18 32.00 -2.33
C GLU A 501 3.75 32.49 -2.12
N GLY A 502 2.87 31.67 -1.55
CA GLY A 502 1.50 32.01 -1.21
C GLY A 502 0.47 31.73 -2.31
N MET A 503 0.83 31.07 -3.43
CA MET A 503 -0.13 30.78 -4.49
C MET A 503 -1.00 29.57 -4.13
N LYS A 504 -2.31 29.77 -3.99
CA LYS A 504 -3.25 28.70 -3.65
C LYS A 504 -3.64 27.88 -4.86
N TYR A 505 -3.85 26.57 -4.68
CA TYR A 505 -4.20 25.66 -5.75
C TYR A 505 -5.13 24.52 -5.30
N TRP A 506 -5.89 24.00 -6.26
CA TRP A 506 -6.58 22.70 -6.21
C TRP A 506 -5.65 21.60 -6.72
N ILE A 507 -5.70 20.40 -6.14
CA ILE A 507 -5.07 19.19 -6.67
C ILE A 507 -6.13 18.40 -7.41
N VAL A 508 -6.00 18.29 -8.73
CA VAL A 508 -7.03 17.71 -9.60
C VAL A 508 -6.51 16.43 -10.24
N LYS A 509 -7.23 15.32 -10.05
CA LYS A 509 -6.99 14.05 -10.73
C LYS A 509 -7.65 14.04 -12.10
N ASN A 510 -6.87 13.76 -13.14
CA ASN A 510 -7.34 13.66 -14.52
C ASN A 510 -7.38 12.20 -15.00
N SER A 511 -8.01 11.96 -16.16
CA SER A 511 -8.26 10.65 -16.77
C SER A 511 -7.52 10.47 -18.10
N TRP A 512 -6.36 11.11 -18.27
CA TRP A 512 -5.52 11.04 -19.48
C TRP A 512 -4.28 10.16 -19.33
N GLY A 513 -4.23 9.35 -18.26
CA GLY A 513 -3.12 8.47 -17.91
C GLY A 513 -1.96 9.17 -17.17
N PRO A 514 -1.05 8.39 -16.57
CA PRO A 514 0.01 8.91 -15.70
C PRO A 514 1.08 9.72 -16.45
N GLU A 515 1.21 9.54 -17.77
CA GLU A 515 2.19 10.28 -18.59
C GLU A 515 1.88 11.78 -18.72
N TRP A 516 0.62 12.19 -18.49
CA TRP A 516 0.19 13.59 -18.58
C TRP A 516 0.31 14.29 -17.21
N GLY A 517 0.69 15.57 -17.18
CA GLY A 517 0.78 16.35 -15.94
C GLY A 517 1.73 15.78 -14.89
N GLU A 518 1.43 16.06 -13.62
CA GLU A 518 2.17 15.61 -12.44
C GLU A 518 1.73 14.19 -12.09
N ASN A 519 2.17 13.20 -12.87
CA ASN A 519 1.73 11.80 -12.76
C ASN A 519 0.21 11.66 -12.85
N GLY A 520 -0.42 12.25 -13.87
CA GLY A 520 -1.87 12.24 -14.10
C GLY A 520 -2.67 13.31 -13.34
N PHE A 521 -1.99 14.18 -12.58
CA PHE A 521 -2.61 15.28 -11.83
C PHE A 521 -2.26 16.65 -12.41
N VAL A 522 -3.08 17.64 -12.08
CA VAL A 522 -2.80 19.07 -12.31
C VAL A 522 -3.11 19.87 -11.07
N ARG A 523 -2.24 20.84 -10.76
CA ARG A 523 -2.52 21.87 -9.77
C ARG A 523 -3.16 23.07 -10.49
N ILE A 524 -4.41 23.39 -10.19
CA ILE A 524 -5.16 24.52 -10.80
C ILE A 524 -5.22 25.66 -9.79
N GLN A 525 -4.99 26.90 -10.21
CA GLN A 525 -5.08 28.06 -9.31
C GLN A 525 -6.46 28.14 -8.63
N LYS A 526 -6.44 28.41 -7.33
CA LYS A 526 -7.61 28.53 -6.45
C LYS A 526 -7.73 29.95 -5.91
N ASP A 527 -8.94 30.36 -5.53
CA ASP A 527 -9.29 31.68 -5.02
C ASP A 527 -9.04 32.78 -6.06
N VAL A 528 -9.45 32.52 -7.31
CA VAL A 528 -9.39 33.51 -8.38
C VAL A 528 -10.55 34.50 -8.29
N GLN A 529 -10.43 35.65 -8.95
CA GLN A 529 -11.48 36.68 -8.91
C GLN A 529 -12.81 36.21 -9.53
N ASP A 530 -12.75 35.35 -10.54
CA ASP A 530 -13.96 34.76 -11.12
C ASP A 530 -14.53 33.71 -10.15
N LYS A 531 -15.74 33.97 -9.65
CA LYS A 531 -16.45 33.08 -8.73
C LYS A 531 -16.67 31.67 -9.29
N LYS A 532 -16.64 31.51 -10.62
CA LYS A 532 -16.73 30.20 -11.28
C LYS A 532 -15.48 29.34 -11.08
N GLY A 533 -14.41 29.90 -10.52
CA GLY A 533 -13.10 29.27 -10.39
C GLY A 533 -12.36 29.23 -11.74
N LEU A 534 -11.03 29.06 -11.69
CA LEU A 534 -10.22 28.97 -12.91
C LEU A 534 -10.67 27.75 -13.73
N CYS A 535 -10.87 27.93 -15.04
CA CYS A 535 -11.42 26.91 -15.95
C CYS A 535 -12.82 26.41 -15.57
N GLY A 536 -13.58 27.13 -14.73
CA GLY A 536 -14.95 26.79 -14.35
C GLY A 536 -15.10 25.68 -13.30
N VAL A 537 -14.04 25.36 -12.54
CA VAL A 537 -14.03 24.25 -11.56
C VAL A 537 -15.10 24.33 -10.47
N ALA A 538 -15.67 25.51 -10.21
CA ALA A 538 -16.74 25.72 -9.23
C ALA A 538 -18.16 25.78 -9.85
N LEU A 539 -18.32 25.41 -11.13
CA LEU A 539 -19.64 25.40 -11.81
C LEU A 539 -20.41 24.09 -11.61
N GLU A 540 -19.73 22.94 -11.69
CA GLU A 540 -20.40 21.63 -11.63
C GLU A 540 -19.92 20.69 -10.50
N PRO A 541 -19.62 21.18 -9.27
CA PRO A 541 -19.14 20.31 -8.20
C PRO A 541 -20.24 19.44 -7.57
N SER A 542 -19.98 18.16 -7.39
CA SER A 542 -20.85 17.22 -6.64
C SER A 542 -20.07 16.06 -6.04
N TYR A 543 -20.60 15.45 -4.98
CA TYR A 543 -19.94 14.34 -4.29
C TYR A 543 -20.94 13.27 -3.79
N PRO A 544 -20.53 12.00 -3.72
CA PRO A 544 -21.34 10.94 -3.14
C PRO A 544 -21.32 10.99 -1.62
N ILE A 545 -22.42 10.58 -0.99
CA ILE A 545 -22.54 10.38 0.44
C ILE A 545 -22.48 8.88 0.74
N LYS A 546 -21.66 8.50 1.71
CA LYS A 546 -21.61 7.15 2.27
C LYS A 546 -21.54 7.26 3.78
N GLU A 547 -22.49 6.65 4.48
CA GLU A 547 -22.61 6.69 5.94
C GLU A 547 -22.15 5.37 6.59
N SER A 548 -21.90 4.32 5.81
CA SER A 548 -21.45 3.00 6.28
C SER A 548 -19.95 2.73 6.03
N SER A 549 -19.23 2.30 7.08
CA SER A 549 -17.79 1.98 7.10
C SER A 549 -17.48 0.48 7.01
N ASN A 550 -16.57 0.04 6.13
CA ASN A 550 -16.04 -1.34 6.04
C ASN A 550 -14.48 -1.42 5.84
N GLN A 551 -13.72 -1.45 6.94
CA GLN A 551 -12.32 -1.01 7.26
C GLN A 551 -11.04 -1.64 6.54
N VAL A 552 -9.85 -0.98 6.62
CA VAL A 552 -8.41 -1.42 6.32
C VAL A 552 -7.42 -1.04 7.45
N VAL A 553 -6.21 -1.63 7.48
CA VAL A 553 -5.29 -1.83 8.63
C VAL A 553 -3.83 -1.32 8.41
N THR A 554 -3.34 -0.43 9.29
CA THR A 554 -1.93 0.07 9.40
C THR A 554 -1.27 -0.24 10.77
N ILE A 555 0.05 -0.04 10.95
CA ILE A 555 0.78 -0.10 12.24
C ILE A 555 1.68 1.14 12.43
N ASP A 556 1.98 1.51 13.67
CA ASP A 556 2.70 2.75 14.06
C ASP A 556 4.14 2.51 14.55
N GLY A 557 4.53 1.25 14.80
CA GLY A 557 5.89 0.88 15.22
C GLY A 557 6.06 -0.64 15.44
N PHE A 558 7.19 -1.06 15.99
CA PHE A 558 7.42 -2.43 16.48
C PHE A 558 8.48 -2.44 17.59
N GLU A 559 8.53 -3.52 18.36
CA GLU A 559 9.47 -3.70 19.47
C GLU A 559 9.94 -5.16 19.58
N ASP A 560 11.21 -5.35 19.92
CA ASP A 560 11.78 -6.66 20.23
C ASP A 560 11.47 -7.05 21.69
N VAL A 561 11.13 -8.32 21.89
CA VAL A 561 11.02 -8.88 23.25
C VAL A 561 12.42 -9.34 23.68
N PRO A 562 12.82 -9.14 24.96
CA PRO A 562 14.09 -9.63 25.49
C PRO A 562 14.34 -11.12 25.18
N GLU A 563 15.54 -11.40 24.65
CA GLU A 563 15.96 -12.77 24.32
C GLU A 563 16.12 -13.63 25.58
N CYS A 564 15.86 -14.94 25.46
CA CYS A 564 16.00 -15.91 26.55
C CYS A 564 15.15 -15.59 27.80
N ASP A 565 14.01 -14.92 27.61
CA ASP A 565 13.09 -14.53 28.68
C ASP A 565 11.64 -14.91 28.33
N GLU A 566 11.24 -16.14 28.68
CA GLU A 566 9.85 -16.60 28.52
C GLU A 566 8.84 -15.77 29.33
N VAL A 567 9.27 -15.05 30.39
CA VAL A 567 8.39 -14.18 31.17
C VAL A 567 8.10 -12.89 30.40
N ALA A 568 9.11 -12.27 29.79
CA ALA A 568 8.92 -11.12 28.91
C ALA A 568 8.09 -11.49 27.68
N LEU A 569 8.34 -12.66 27.08
CA LEU A 569 7.53 -13.20 25.99
C LEU A 569 6.07 -13.39 26.43
N MET A 570 5.83 -13.95 27.61
CA MET A 570 4.47 -14.11 28.15
C MET A 570 3.77 -12.77 28.35
N LYS A 571 4.49 -11.75 28.83
CA LYS A 571 3.96 -10.39 28.98
C LYS A 571 3.53 -9.81 27.64
N ALA A 572 4.33 -9.95 26.58
CA ALA A 572 3.96 -9.49 25.25
C ALA A 572 2.76 -10.27 24.67
N VAL A 573 2.79 -11.61 24.76
CA VAL A 573 1.71 -12.49 24.27
C VAL A 573 0.39 -12.22 24.99
N ALA A 574 0.44 -11.81 26.26
CA ALA A 574 -0.76 -11.46 27.01
C ALA A 574 -1.48 -10.21 26.49
N HIS A 575 -0.79 -9.37 25.70
CA HIS A 575 -1.34 -8.14 25.15
C HIS A 575 -1.61 -8.22 23.64
N GLN A 576 -0.94 -9.12 22.91
CA GLN A 576 -1.14 -9.33 21.47
C GLN A 576 -0.41 -10.57 20.92
N PRO A 577 -0.74 -11.05 19.71
CA PRO A 577 0.11 -12.00 18.98
C PRO A 577 1.55 -11.48 18.80
N VAL A 578 2.51 -12.39 18.97
CA VAL A 578 3.96 -12.08 18.88
C VAL A 578 4.59 -12.95 17.80
N SER A 579 5.37 -12.33 16.91
CA SER A 579 6.17 -13.02 15.91
C SER A 579 7.41 -13.61 16.59
N VAL A 580 7.71 -14.90 16.34
CA VAL A 580 8.86 -15.61 16.91
C VAL A 580 9.53 -16.51 15.86
N ALA A 581 10.74 -16.99 16.14
CA ALA A 581 11.36 -18.08 15.38
C ALA A 581 11.44 -19.36 16.22
N MET A 582 11.39 -20.52 15.57
CA MET A 582 11.58 -21.83 16.21
C MET A 582 12.41 -22.77 15.34
N ASP A 583 13.01 -23.79 15.95
CA ASP A 583 13.58 -24.93 15.25
C ASP A 583 12.49 -25.93 14.85
N ALA A 584 12.26 -26.07 13.55
CA ALA A 584 11.32 -27.02 12.98
C ALA A 584 12.00 -28.28 12.37
N ASN A 585 13.23 -28.61 12.79
CA ASN A 585 13.98 -29.75 12.23
C ASN A 585 13.47 -31.13 12.68
N GLY A 586 12.80 -31.23 13.82
CA GLY A 586 12.38 -32.52 14.40
C GLY A 586 11.46 -33.35 13.49
N HIS A 587 11.67 -34.67 13.44
CA HIS A 587 10.84 -35.55 12.61
C HIS A 587 9.39 -35.63 13.10
N ASP A 588 9.15 -35.52 14.41
CA ASP A 588 7.82 -35.51 15.00
C ASP A 588 7.00 -34.26 14.62
N ILE A 589 7.64 -33.09 14.51
CA ILE A 589 6.92 -31.84 14.18
C ILE A 589 6.35 -31.90 12.75
N GLN A 590 7.01 -32.61 11.82
CA GLN A 590 6.49 -32.84 10.47
C GLN A 590 5.10 -33.50 10.48
N PHE A 591 4.83 -34.36 11.47
CA PHE A 591 3.61 -35.17 11.58
C PHE A 591 2.70 -34.78 12.74
N TYR A 592 2.99 -33.69 13.44
CA TYR A 592 2.21 -33.26 14.60
C TYR A 592 0.71 -33.12 14.24
N SER A 593 -0.13 -33.66 15.13
CA SER A 593 -1.58 -33.65 15.00
C SER A 593 -2.24 -32.84 16.11
N LYS A 594 -2.01 -33.23 17.37
CA LYS A 594 -2.64 -32.61 18.55
C LYS A 594 -1.90 -32.96 19.83
N GLY A 595 -2.16 -32.21 20.90
CA GLY A 595 -1.58 -32.37 22.23
C GLY A 595 -0.43 -31.40 22.48
N VAL A 596 0.19 -31.43 23.65
CA VAL A 596 1.32 -30.53 23.95
C VAL A 596 2.60 -31.16 23.41
N PHE A 597 3.21 -30.51 22.42
CA PHE A 597 4.44 -30.95 21.78
C PHE A 597 5.62 -30.81 22.74
N THR A 598 6.26 -31.94 23.02
CA THR A 598 7.47 -32.09 23.82
C THR A 598 8.55 -32.85 23.04
N GLY A 599 8.45 -32.86 21.71
CA GLY A 599 9.34 -33.61 20.84
C GLY A 599 10.74 -32.99 20.76
N VAL A 600 11.69 -33.74 20.19
CA VAL A 600 13.09 -33.31 20.09
C VAL A 600 13.23 -32.18 19.06
N CYS A 601 13.83 -31.08 19.49
CA CYS A 601 14.26 -29.94 18.67
C CYS A 601 15.50 -29.31 19.30
N THR A 602 16.20 -28.49 18.52
CA THR A 602 17.41 -27.76 18.89
C THR A 602 17.10 -26.28 19.14
N THR A 603 18.14 -25.46 19.23
CA THR A 603 18.04 -24.00 19.32
C THR A 603 18.56 -23.29 18.07
N ASP A 604 18.83 -24.03 16.99
CA ASP A 604 19.14 -23.49 15.67
C ASP A 604 17.84 -23.13 14.94
N VAL A 605 17.28 -21.96 15.26
CA VAL A 605 15.99 -21.52 14.74
C VAL A 605 16.05 -21.27 13.24
N ASN A 606 15.10 -21.87 12.52
CA ASN A 606 15.09 -21.86 11.05
C ASN A 606 13.72 -21.53 10.46
N HIS A 607 12.71 -21.39 11.31
CA HIS A 607 11.32 -21.23 10.90
C HIS A 607 10.61 -20.14 11.70
N GLY A 608 10.07 -19.13 11.02
CA GLY A 608 9.28 -18.05 11.61
C GLY A 608 7.82 -18.49 11.81
N VAL A 609 7.30 -18.27 13.01
CA VAL A 609 5.93 -18.59 13.43
C VAL A 609 5.37 -17.45 14.28
N ALA A 610 4.10 -17.51 14.69
CA ALA A 610 3.52 -16.52 15.59
C ALA A 610 2.91 -17.20 16.82
N ILE A 611 3.27 -16.73 18.02
CA ILE A 611 2.59 -17.13 19.25
C ILE A 611 1.34 -16.28 19.39
N VAL A 612 0.19 -16.94 19.47
CA VAL A 612 -1.14 -16.32 19.52
C VAL A 612 -1.86 -16.56 20.85
N GLY A 613 -1.16 -17.12 21.83
CA GLY A 613 -1.72 -17.40 23.13
C GLY A 613 -0.87 -18.36 23.97
N TYR A 614 -1.35 -18.65 25.17
CA TYR A 614 -0.79 -19.65 26.08
C TYR A 614 -1.88 -20.20 27.00
N GLY A 615 -1.64 -21.37 27.56
CA GLY A 615 -2.55 -21.98 28.52
C GLY A 615 -1.90 -23.12 29.30
N GLN A 616 -2.74 -23.89 29.98
CA GLN A 616 -2.34 -25.04 30.78
C GLN A 616 -3.34 -26.17 30.58
N THR A 617 -2.87 -27.41 30.46
CA THR A 617 -3.74 -28.58 30.42
C THR A 617 -4.35 -28.85 31.81
N PRO A 618 -5.44 -29.62 31.91
CA PRO A 618 -6.00 -30.02 33.21
C PRO A 618 -4.97 -30.72 34.13
N GLU A 619 -4.00 -31.40 33.55
CA GLU A 619 -2.90 -32.10 34.24
C GLU A 619 -1.76 -31.16 34.65
N GLY A 620 -1.88 -29.86 34.36
CA GLY A 620 -0.93 -28.84 34.77
C GLY A 620 0.19 -28.54 33.76
N MET A 621 0.17 -29.13 32.57
CA MET A 621 1.22 -28.87 31.56
C MET A 621 0.98 -27.53 30.85
N LYS A 622 1.93 -26.61 30.96
CA LYS A 622 1.83 -25.28 30.35
C LYS A 622 2.30 -25.30 28.89
N TYR A 623 1.62 -24.52 28.05
CA TYR A 623 1.93 -24.48 26.62
C TYR A 623 1.73 -23.09 25.99
N TRP A 624 2.48 -22.83 24.93
CA TRP A 624 2.23 -21.78 23.94
C TRP A 624 1.25 -22.27 22.87
N ILE A 625 0.38 -21.41 22.37
CA ILE A 625 -0.44 -21.65 21.18
C ILE A 625 0.26 -20.98 20.01
N VAL A 626 0.78 -21.76 19.07
CA VAL A 626 1.63 -21.27 17.99
C VAL A 626 0.92 -21.48 16.66
N LYS A 627 0.73 -20.39 15.90
CA LYS A 627 0.21 -20.41 14.53
C LYS A 627 1.36 -20.65 13.55
N ASN A 628 1.15 -21.60 12.65
CA ASN A 628 2.12 -21.97 11.62
C ASN A 628 1.63 -21.59 10.20
N SER A 629 2.53 -21.63 9.24
CA SER A 629 2.32 -21.31 7.82
C SER A 629 2.34 -22.53 6.89
N TRP A 630 2.05 -23.73 7.42
CA TRP A 630 1.99 -24.98 6.64
C TRP A 630 0.58 -25.37 6.18
N GLY A 631 -0.41 -24.49 6.38
CA GLY A 631 -1.81 -24.71 6.06
C GLY A 631 -2.63 -25.35 7.19
N PRO A 632 -3.97 -25.25 7.13
CA PRO A 632 -4.87 -25.75 8.17
C PRO A 632 -4.90 -27.28 8.30
N GLU A 633 -4.47 -28.03 7.29
CA GLU A 633 -4.42 -29.49 7.30
C GLU A 633 -3.36 -30.07 8.26
N TRP A 634 -2.38 -29.27 8.66
CA TRP A 634 -1.31 -29.67 9.58
C TRP A 634 -1.65 -29.27 11.03
N GLY A 635 -1.28 -30.11 12.01
CA GLY A 635 -1.52 -29.82 13.43
C GLY A 635 -2.99 -29.67 13.81
N GLU A 636 -3.24 -28.84 14.83
CA GLU A 636 -4.56 -28.50 15.37
C GLU A 636 -5.18 -27.38 14.53
N ASN A 637 -5.52 -27.68 13.28
CA ASN A 637 -5.99 -26.71 12.28
C ASN A 637 -4.97 -25.60 11.98
N GLY A 638 -3.72 -25.97 11.70
CA GLY A 638 -2.58 -25.06 11.44
C GLY A 638 -1.89 -24.51 12.68
N PHE A 639 -2.27 -24.99 13.88
CA PHE A 639 -1.68 -24.60 15.15
C PHE A 639 -0.94 -25.77 15.81
N VAL A 640 0.03 -25.44 16.66
CA VAL A 640 0.71 -26.38 17.56
C VAL A 640 0.73 -25.83 18.96
N ARG A 641 0.49 -26.70 19.94
CA ARG A 641 0.74 -26.39 21.35
C ARG A 641 2.16 -26.81 21.70
N ILE A 642 3.05 -25.87 22.00
CA ILE A 642 4.46 -26.16 22.36
C ILE A 642 4.63 -25.99 23.86
N GLN A 643 5.33 -26.90 24.54
CA GLN A 643 5.56 -26.79 25.98
C GLN A 643 6.25 -25.46 26.34
N LYS A 644 5.74 -24.82 27.39
CA LYS A 644 6.21 -23.55 27.97
C LYS A 644 6.82 -23.80 29.36
N ASP A 645 7.66 -22.88 29.83
CA ASP A 645 8.30 -22.93 31.16
C ASP A 645 9.22 -24.15 31.27
N VAL A 646 10.00 -24.40 30.22
CA VAL A 646 11.03 -25.45 30.23
C VAL A 646 12.28 -24.95 30.95
N GLN A 647 13.18 -25.85 31.35
CA GLN A 647 14.40 -25.47 32.06
C GLN A 647 15.35 -24.62 31.20
N ASP A 648 15.33 -24.79 29.87
CA ASP A 648 16.11 -23.99 28.95
C ASP A 648 15.48 -22.60 28.77
N LYS A 649 16.22 -21.55 29.13
CA LYS A 649 15.78 -20.15 29.01
C LYS A 649 15.45 -19.74 27.57
N LYS A 650 15.96 -20.46 26.57
CA LYS A 650 15.65 -20.25 25.15
C LYS A 650 14.23 -20.71 24.79
N GLY A 651 13.53 -21.39 25.70
CA GLY A 651 12.25 -22.04 25.46
C GLY A 651 12.41 -23.30 24.61
N LEU A 652 11.39 -24.16 24.61
CA LEU A 652 11.40 -25.37 23.79
C LEU A 652 11.47 -24.98 22.31
N CYS A 653 12.41 -25.58 21.57
CA CYS A 653 12.71 -25.26 20.17
C CYS A 653 13.19 -23.82 19.89
N GLY A 654 13.69 -23.11 20.91
CA GLY A 654 14.27 -21.77 20.75
C GLY A 654 13.25 -20.63 20.58
N VAL A 655 11.98 -20.85 20.93
CA VAL A 655 10.88 -19.87 20.74
C VAL A 655 11.10 -18.51 21.43
N ALA A 656 12.00 -18.43 22.42
CA ALA A 656 12.34 -17.20 23.13
C ALA A 656 13.61 -16.50 22.60
N LEU A 657 14.16 -16.93 21.46
CA LEU A 657 15.37 -16.33 20.87
C LEU A 657 15.07 -15.11 19.99
N GLU A 658 14.06 -15.19 19.12
CA GLU A 658 13.76 -14.13 18.13
C GLU A 658 12.33 -13.52 18.24
N PRO A 659 11.83 -13.18 19.44
CA PRO A 659 10.49 -12.61 19.58
C PRO A 659 10.44 -11.10 19.27
N SER A 660 9.40 -10.67 18.55
CA SER A 660 9.10 -9.26 18.22
C SER A 660 7.61 -9.02 17.96
N TYR A 661 7.12 -7.80 18.17
CA TYR A 661 5.71 -7.45 17.94
C TYR A 661 5.52 -6.03 17.38
N PRO A 662 4.49 -5.79 16.56
CA PRO A 662 4.13 -4.45 16.09
C PRO A 662 3.35 -3.64 17.14
N ILE A 663 3.35 -2.32 16.99
CA ILE A 663 2.65 -1.34 17.81
C ILE A 663 1.62 -0.63 16.92
N LYS A 664 0.40 -0.43 17.43
CA LYS A 664 -0.61 0.44 16.85
C LYS A 664 -1.26 1.29 17.95
N GLU A 665 -1.23 2.60 17.81
CA GLU A 665 -1.80 3.58 18.74
C GLU A 665 -3.18 4.02 18.22
N SER A 666 -4.17 4.09 19.12
CA SER A 666 -5.56 4.37 18.74
C SER A 666 -5.79 5.87 18.59
N LYS A 667 -5.93 6.38 17.36
CA LYS A 667 -6.65 7.62 17.09
C LYS A 667 -7.32 7.60 15.72
N ASP A 668 -8.65 7.61 15.75
CA ASP A 668 -9.45 8.29 14.74
C ASP A 668 -9.04 9.77 14.74
N GLU A 669 -8.01 10.11 13.98
CA GLU A 669 -7.78 11.49 13.54
C GLU A 669 -7.76 11.46 12.02
N VAL A 670 -8.72 12.20 11.46
CA VAL A 670 -8.80 12.55 10.05
C VAL A 670 -7.41 12.94 9.61
N CYS A 671 -6.96 12.25 8.58
CA CYS A 671 -5.69 12.41 7.91
C CYS A 671 -5.29 13.90 7.77
N HIS A 672 -4.44 14.37 8.68
CA HIS A 672 -3.77 15.66 8.58
C HIS A 672 -2.37 15.42 8.05
N THR A 673 -1.93 16.29 7.15
CA THR A 673 -0.57 16.31 6.62
C THR A 673 0.44 16.35 7.79
N PRO A 674 1.60 15.67 7.67
CA PRO A 674 2.68 15.85 8.63
C PRO A 674 3.05 17.34 8.69
N PRO A 675 3.41 17.91 9.85
CA PRO A 675 4.08 19.19 9.90
C PRO A 675 5.35 19.12 9.05
N GLU A 676 5.64 20.22 8.37
CA GLU A 676 6.86 20.43 7.59
C GLU A 676 8.11 19.93 8.33
N ASP A 677 9.06 19.39 7.56
CA ASP A 677 10.39 19.01 8.00
C ASP A 677 11.01 20.11 8.88
N THR A 678 10.95 19.92 10.19
CA THR A 678 11.76 20.67 11.15
C THR A 678 12.97 19.82 11.49
N PHE A 679 14.09 20.13 10.86
CA PHE A 679 15.40 19.73 11.36
C PHE A 679 15.52 20.13 12.84
N PRO A 680 16.12 19.29 13.72
CA PRO A 680 16.13 19.57 15.15
C PRO A 680 16.93 20.84 15.46
N VAL A 681 16.22 21.87 15.90
CA VAL A 681 16.79 23.00 16.62
C VAL A 681 17.14 22.50 18.03
N PHE A 682 18.43 22.39 18.33
CA PHE A 682 18.90 22.32 19.72
C PHE A 682 18.48 23.61 20.44
N GLN A 683 17.55 23.51 21.39
CA GLN A 683 17.33 24.58 22.37
C GLN A 683 18.08 24.27 23.66
N PRO A 684 19.01 25.14 24.10
CA PRO A 684 19.66 25.01 25.40
C PRO A 684 18.68 25.37 26.53
N LYS A 685 18.86 24.69 27.67
CA LYS A 685 18.11 24.92 28.91
C LYS A 685 18.28 26.38 29.38
N ASN A 686 17.16 27.05 29.64
CA ASN A 686 17.14 28.32 30.37
C ASN A 686 17.34 28.05 31.87
N GLU A 687 18.52 28.38 32.39
CA GLU A 687 18.71 28.80 33.78
C GLU A 687 19.00 30.31 33.81
N PRO A 688 18.61 31.03 34.88
CA PRO A 688 18.56 32.49 34.88
C PRO A 688 19.95 33.15 34.89
N ILE A 689 20.09 34.15 34.01
CA ILE A 689 21.28 34.97 33.81
C ILE A 689 21.50 35.87 35.03
N ASN A 690 22.61 35.62 35.76
CA ASN A 690 23.29 36.65 36.55
C ASN A 690 24.46 37.18 35.72
N THR A 691 24.49 38.51 35.56
CA THR A 691 25.49 39.29 34.80
C THR A 691 26.93 39.07 35.27
N PRO A 692 27.89 38.99 34.33
CA PRO A 692 29.22 39.58 34.55
C PRO A 692 29.74 40.41 33.35
N PRO A 693 30.88 41.10 33.51
CA PRO A 693 31.23 42.32 32.79
C PRO A 693 32.12 42.13 31.54
N VAL A 694 32.26 43.27 30.84
CA VAL A 694 33.17 43.73 29.78
C VAL A 694 34.52 43.00 29.61
N VAL A 695 35.07 43.11 28.38
CA VAL A 695 36.46 42.88 27.89
C VAL A 695 36.56 41.55 27.09
N GLU A 696 37.09 41.43 25.86
CA GLU A 696 37.94 42.22 24.96
C GLU A 696 37.74 41.74 23.50
N HIS A 697 38.13 42.56 22.51
CA HIS A 697 38.11 42.23 21.07
C HIS A 697 38.96 40.99 20.70
N GLN A 698 38.44 40.15 19.79
CA GLN A 698 39.23 39.25 18.95
C GLN A 698 39.07 39.60 17.46
N PRO A 699 40.08 39.33 16.61
CA PRO A 699 40.28 40.02 15.33
C PRO A 699 39.48 39.43 14.18
N ASN A 700 39.18 40.27 13.19
CA ASN A 700 38.62 39.90 11.90
C ASN A 700 39.43 38.77 11.24
N PRO A 701 38.83 37.58 10.98
CA PRO A 701 39.54 36.43 10.41
C PRO A 701 39.98 36.62 8.95
N PHE A 702 39.65 37.76 8.32
CA PHE A 702 39.95 38.02 6.91
C PHE A 702 40.83 39.26 6.67
N GLY A 703 41.29 39.94 7.72
CA GLY A 703 42.24 41.06 7.60
C GLY A 703 41.74 42.30 6.85
N LEU A 704 40.44 42.42 6.59
CA LEU A 704 39.84 43.57 5.89
C LEU A 704 39.68 44.77 6.82
N THR A 705 39.90 45.97 6.29
CA THR A 705 39.66 47.23 6.99
C THR A 705 38.16 47.52 7.11
N GLU A 706 37.75 48.32 8.12
CA GLU A 706 36.34 48.66 8.37
C GLU A 706 35.64 49.32 7.15
N ASP A 707 36.38 50.12 6.39
CA ASP A 707 35.84 50.77 5.18
C ASP A 707 35.61 49.76 4.05
N GLU A 708 36.44 48.72 3.94
CA GLU A 708 36.27 47.63 2.96
C GLU A 708 35.07 46.73 3.31
N LEU A 709 34.83 46.45 4.60
CA LEU A 709 33.65 45.72 5.07
C LEU A 709 32.35 46.48 4.83
N ARG A 710 32.39 47.82 4.93
CA ARG A 710 31.23 48.67 4.63
C ARG A 710 30.90 48.74 3.14
N LEU A 711 31.91 48.74 2.28
CA LEU A 711 31.74 48.68 0.83
C LEU A 711 31.17 47.33 0.39
N PHE A 712 31.68 46.22 0.93
CA PHE A 712 31.22 44.86 0.61
C PHE A 712 29.75 44.62 0.98
N ASN A 713 29.32 45.15 2.12
CA ASN A 713 27.96 44.95 2.64
C ASN A 713 26.88 45.82 2.00
N ASN A 714 27.25 46.80 1.16
CA ASN A 714 26.28 47.74 0.59
C ASN A 714 26.19 47.71 -0.94
N ASP A 715 27.07 46.99 -1.64
CA ASP A 715 27.02 46.86 -3.09
C ASP A 715 26.71 45.40 -3.51
N GLU A 716 25.56 45.21 -4.15
CA GLU A 716 25.01 43.90 -4.52
C GLU A 716 25.69 43.33 -5.79
N GLU A 717 26.27 44.20 -6.63
CA GLU A 717 26.97 43.80 -7.86
C GLU A 717 28.39 43.28 -7.54
N LEU A 718 29.06 43.89 -6.56
CA LEU A 718 30.34 43.43 -6.02
C LEU A 718 30.25 42.06 -5.33
N ARG A 719 29.11 41.76 -4.67
CA ARG A 719 28.86 40.44 -4.07
C ARG A 719 28.64 39.34 -5.10
N LYS A 720 28.08 39.66 -6.27
CA LYS A 720 27.91 38.69 -7.36
C LYS A 720 29.24 38.31 -8.03
N ASN A 721 30.16 39.26 -8.17
CA ASN A 721 31.48 39.00 -8.77
C ASN A 721 32.55 38.49 -7.78
N TRP A 722 32.19 38.34 -6.49
CA TRP A 722 33.13 37.90 -5.44
C TRP A 722 33.60 36.45 -5.63
N PHE A 723 32.73 35.59 -6.16
CA PHE A 723 33.08 34.19 -6.47
C PHE A 723 34.11 34.11 -7.61
N ASP A 724 33.97 34.93 -8.65
CA ASP A 724 34.90 34.96 -9.79
C ASP A 724 36.30 35.50 -9.39
N ILE A 725 36.35 36.44 -8.43
CA ILE A 725 37.61 36.97 -7.89
C ILE A 725 38.31 35.95 -6.98
N MET A 726 37.56 35.20 -6.17
CA MET A 726 38.10 34.14 -5.33
C MET A 726 38.59 32.94 -6.16
N GLU A 727 37.89 32.63 -7.25
CA GLU A 727 38.29 31.60 -8.21
C GLU A 727 39.57 32.01 -8.96
N ALA A 728 39.72 33.28 -9.35
CA ALA A 728 40.94 33.81 -9.95
C ALA A 728 42.16 33.78 -9.01
N LYS A 729 41.97 33.98 -7.70
CA LYS A 729 43.06 33.88 -6.70
C LYS A 729 43.47 32.44 -6.40
N TYR A 730 42.51 31.50 -6.47
CA TYR A 730 42.77 30.07 -6.32
C TYR A 730 43.57 29.52 -7.51
N TYR A 731 43.27 29.96 -8.73
CA TYR A 731 44.02 29.56 -9.93
C TYR A 731 45.42 30.18 -10.06
N ASN A 732 45.69 31.31 -9.39
CA ASN A 732 47.00 31.98 -9.38
C ASN A 732 47.94 31.52 -8.24
N GLY A 733 47.55 30.52 -7.43
CA GLY A 733 48.46 29.78 -6.55
C GLY A 733 48.93 30.50 -5.28
N GLU A 734 48.13 31.42 -4.72
CA GLU A 734 48.55 32.25 -3.58
C GLU A 734 48.20 31.69 -2.17
N PHE A 735 47.67 30.47 -2.06
CA PHE A 735 47.43 29.86 -0.73
C PHE A 735 48.39 28.70 -0.46
N ARG A 736 49.32 28.91 0.49
CA ARG A 736 50.24 27.89 1.01
C ARG A 736 49.59 27.08 2.14
N GLU A 737 49.68 25.76 2.05
CA GLU A 737 49.33 24.81 3.12
C GLU A 737 50.21 25.02 4.37
N SER A 738 49.60 24.97 5.55
CA SER A 738 50.30 24.63 6.79
C SER A 738 49.56 23.48 7.49
N SER A 739 50.20 22.33 7.48
CA SER A 739 49.88 21.13 8.26
C SER A 739 50.12 21.36 9.75
N SER A 740 49.19 20.89 10.60
CA SER A 740 49.56 20.23 11.85
C SER A 740 48.37 19.43 12.41
N GLU A 741 48.66 18.16 12.68
CA GLU A 741 47.88 17.23 13.49
C GLU A 741 47.54 17.81 14.87
N GLU A 742 46.38 17.43 15.43
CA GLU A 742 46.26 16.78 16.76
C GLU A 742 44.78 16.63 17.18
N GLY A 743 44.45 15.44 17.70
CA GLY A 743 43.77 15.33 18.99
C GLY A 743 42.24 15.22 19.04
N TYR A 744 41.79 13.99 19.34
CA TYR A 744 40.54 13.61 20.00
C TYR A 744 39.91 14.64 20.97
N ASN A 745 38.61 14.91 20.79
CA ASN A 745 37.54 14.54 21.73
C ASN A 745 36.15 14.73 21.10
#